data_AF-A0A833GKN3-F1
#
_entry.id   AF-A0A833GKN3-F1
#
_cell.length_a   1.000
_cell.length_b   1.000
_cell.length_c   1.000
_cell.angle_alpha   90.00
_cell.angle_beta   90.00
_cell.angle_gamma   90.00
#
_symmetry.space_group_name_H-M   'P 1'
#
loop_
_entity.id
_entity.type
_entity.pdbx_description
1 polymer ?
#
loop_
_entity_poly.entity_id
_entity_poly.type
_entity_poly.pdbx_seq_one_letter_code
_entity_poly.pdbx_strand_id
1 'polypeptide(L)'
;MKDLLNLFNQQRQTLDFDSIKIALASPDLIRSWSFGEVKKPETINYRTFKPERDGLFCAAIFGPIKDYECLCGKYKRMKHRGVVCEKCGTEVTLAKVRRERMGHIELASPVAHIWFLKSLPSRIGLMLDMTLRDIERILYFEAYVVIDPGMTALERGQILNEEQYLQAVEEHGDEFDARMGAEAVYELLKTIDLNQELVRLREEIASTNSETKLKRLSKRIKLVEAFLESGNRPEFMVMTVLPVLPPDLRPLVPLDGGRFATSDLNDLYRRVINRNNRLKRLLELNAPDIIVRNEKRMLQEAVDALMDNGRRGRAITGTNKRPLKSLADMIKGKQGRFRQNLLGKRVDYSGRSVIVVGPTLKLHQCGLPKKMALELFKPFIFSKLQRRGLATTIKAAKKLVERESAEVWDILEEVIREHPVLLNRAPTLHRLGIQAFEPVLIEGKAIQLHPLVCTAFNADFDGDQMAVHVPLSLEAQLEARALMMSTNNILSPANGEPIIVPTQDVVLGLYYMTRALENVKGEGTVFANIAEVHRAYESHAVDLHAKVKVRLRQVELGKSGERSAKTSLVDTTVGRALLAEILPEGLSFALANTELTKKNISRLINQCYRRLGLKDTVVFADKLMYTGFAYATRAGISIGIDDMKIPVEKKAILEEAEKEVTEIQGQYQSGLVTAGERYNKVVDIWSRTNERVAKAMMDGIGADRIKTAKGEVVEQKSMNSLYIMADSGARGSAAQIRQLAGMRGLMARPDGSIIETPIKANFREGLNVLQYFNSTHGARKGLADTALKTANSGYLTRRLVDVAQDVVVTETDCGTRNGLTMTPIVEGGDVVEALKDRVLGRVTAEDVFAPGNDEDPIVPRGVILNETLVEKLEQAGVQSVLVRSPITCDAHFGVCAKCYGRDLARGHIVNIGEAVGVIAAQSIGEPGTQLTMRTFHIGGAASRAAAVDNVQVKTTGTLRFTNLKTVAHSSGHLVAVSRSGELSVMDAHGRERERYKVPYGATIDARDGAAVKAGQVIAKWDPHTHPIVSEVAGVVRFVDFLDGITVQEQIDELTGLASAVVTDP
;
A
#
# COMPACT_ATOMS: atom_id res chain seq x y z
N MET A 1 10.38 -59.66 -8.09
CA MET A 1 11.25 -58.53 -8.51
C MET A 1 10.54 -57.17 -8.54
N LYS A 2 9.25 -57.08 -8.94
CA LYS A 2 8.44 -55.85 -8.82
C LYS A 2 8.20 -55.37 -7.38
N ASP A 3 7.97 -56.28 -6.42
CA ASP A 3 7.80 -55.89 -5.01
C ASP A 3 9.08 -55.40 -4.32
N LEU A 4 10.25 -55.85 -4.80
CA LEU A 4 11.54 -55.37 -4.33
C LEU A 4 11.84 -53.95 -4.84
N LEU A 5 11.36 -53.58 -6.03
CA LEU A 5 11.49 -52.24 -6.60
C LEU A 5 10.56 -51.21 -5.94
N ASN A 6 9.39 -51.64 -5.42
CA ASN A 6 8.48 -50.76 -4.67
C ASN A 6 9.10 -50.23 -3.36
N LEU A 7 10.05 -50.95 -2.76
CA LEU A 7 10.83 -50.48 -1.59
C LEU A 7 11.88 -49.41 -1.94
N PHE A 8 12.32 -49.34 -3.20
CA PHE A 8 13.31 -48.35 -3.67
C PHE A 8 12.66 -47.03 -4.09
N ASN A 9 11.34 -47.02 -4.34
CA ASN A 9 10.60 -45.87 -4.88
C ASN A 9 9.60 -45.23 -3.91
N GLN A 10 9.84 -45.29 -2.59
CA GLN A 10 9.22 -44.32 -1.67
C GLN A 10 9.96 -42.98 -1.72
N GLN A 11 10.04 -42.35 -2.90
CA GLN A 11 9.80 -40.91 -2.89
C GLN A 11 8.35 -40.83 -2.39
N ARG A 12 8.15 -40.39 -1.13
CA ARG A 12 6.81 -40.14 -0.59
C ARG A 12 6.06 -39.41 -1.70
N GLN A 13 5.01 -40.03 -2.24
CA GLN A 13 4.02 -39.28 -3.01
C GLN A 13 3.73 -38.04 -2.18
N THR A 14 3.90 -36.86 -2.78
CA THR A 14 3.31 -35.66 -2.22
C THR A 14 1.85 -36.01 -1.99
N LEU A 15 1.47 -36.10 -0.71
CA LEU A 15 0.09 -36.33 -0.34
C LEU A 15 -0.65 -35.09 -0.84
N ASP A 16 -1.38 -35.22 -1.94
CA ASP A 16 -2.30 -34.17 -2.36
C ASP A 16 -3.38 -34.08 -1.28
N PHE A 17 -3.53 -32.89 -0.70
CA PHE A 17 -4.50 -32.61 0.35
C PHE A 17 -5.27 -31.34 0.00
N ASP A 18 -6.58 -31.36 0.22
CA ASP A 18 -7.45 -30.22 -0.11
C ASP A 18 -7.55 -29.20 1.04
N SER A 19 -7.32 -29.63 2.28
CA SER A 19 -7.48 -28.78 3.45
C SER A 19 -6.51 -29.13 4.59
N ILE A 20 -6.29 -28.17 5.48
CA ILE A 20 -5.50 -28.35 6.70
C ILE A 20 -6.41 -28.14 7.90
N LYS A 21 -6.42 -29.09 8.83
CA LYS A 21 -7.15 -29.00 10.10
C LYS A 21 -6.18 -28.70 11.25
N ILE A 22 -6.61 -27.87 12.19
CA ILE A 22 -5.92 -27.62 13.46
C ILE A 22 -6.78 -28.10 14.64
N ALA A 23 -6.14 -28.74 15.62
CA ALA A 23 -6.79 -29.23 16.85
C ALA A 23 -5.80 -29.15 18.02
N LEU A 24 -6.30 -29.29 19.25
CA LEU A 24 -5.44 -29.42 20.43
C LEU A 24 -4.82 -30.81 20.45
N ALA A 25 -3.55 -30.90 20.83
CA ALA A 25 -2.86 -32.16 20.93
C ALA A 25 -3.13 -32.81 22.29
N SER A 26 -3.77 -33.97 22.31
CA SER A 26 -3.93 -34.74 23.54
C SER A 26 -2.58 -35.34 23.98
N PRO A 27 -2.40 -35.65 25.28
CA PRO A 27 -1.18 -36.30 25.78
C PRO A 27 -0.84 -37.59 25.01
N ASP A 28 -1.84 -38.42 24.72
CA ASP A 28 -1.65 -39.68 23.99
C ASP A 28 -1.28 -39.45 22.53
N LEU A 29 -1.84 -38.42 21.91
CA LEU A 29 -1.47 -38.03 20.55
C LEU A 29 -0.01 -37.54 20.49
N ILE A 30 0.43 -36.76 21.48
CA ILE A 30 1.83 -36.32 21.59
C ILE A 30 2.78 -37.52 21.72
N ARG A 31 2.40 -38.53 22.52
CA ARG A 31 3.16 -39.78 22.64
C ARG A 31 3.22 -40.54 21.31
N SER A 32 2.12 -40.58 20.55
CA SER A 32 2.07 -41.25 19.24
C SER A 32 3.01 -40.63 18.19
N TRP A 33 3.25 -39.31 18.27
CA TRP A 33 4.20 -38.61 17.39
C TRP A 33 5.65 -38.78 17.81
N SER A 34 5.88 -39.15 19.07
CA SER A 34 7.19 -39.18 19.66
C SER A 34 7.90 -40.51 19.43
N PHE A 35 9.19 -40.43 19.13
CA PHE A 35 10.06 -41.60 18.98
C PHE A 35 10.80 -41.97 20.27
N GLY A 36 10.58 -41.21 21.36
CA GLY A 36 11.17 -41.49 22.68
C GLY A 36 11.18 -40.30 23.63
N GLU A 37 11.32 -40.61 24.92
CA GLU A 37 11.39 -39.62 26.01
C GLU A 37 12.79 -39.02 26.13
N VAL A 38 12.89 -37.69 26.18
CA VAL A 38 14.13 -36.96 26.44
C VAL A 38 14.29 -36.76 27.95
N LYS A 39 15.22 -37.51 28.55
CA LYS A 39 15.44 -37.51 30.01
C LYS A 39 16.54 -36.56 30.44
N LYS A 40 17.53 -36.37 29.57
CA LYS A 40 18.80 -35.71 29.92
C LYS A 40 18.92 -34.32 29.30
N PRO A 41 19.39 -33.31 30.06
CA PRO A 41 19.60 -31.95 29.57
C PRO A 41 20.80 -31.81 28.61
N GLU A 42 21.72 -32.78 28.61
CA GLU A 42 22.95 -32.73 27.83
C GLU A 42 22.67 -32.80 26.32
N THR A 43 23.49 -32.11 25.53
CA THR A 43 23.37 -32.05 24.07
C THR A 43 24.34 -33.02 23.40
N ILE A 44 25.63 -32.67 23.42
CA ILE A 44 26.73 -33.45 22.87
C ILE A 44 27.81 -33.63 23.92
N ASN A 45 28.57 -34.71 23.78
CA ASN A 45 29.76 -34.93 24.59
C ASN A 45 30.88 -33.98 24.15
N TYR A 46 31.46 -33.21 25.09
CA TYR A 46 32.50 -32.23 24.77
C TYR A 46 33.81 -32.85 24.25
N ARG A 47 34.09 -34.13 24.53
CA ARG A 47 35.32 -34.81 24.06
C ARG A 47 35.13 -35.47 22.71
N THR A 48 33.99 -36.14 22.50
CA THR A 48 33.76 -36.96 21.29
C THR A 48 32.93 -36.23 20.23
N PHE A 49 32.31 -35.10 20.58
CA PHE A 49 31.33 -34.37 19.78
C PHE A 49 30.15 -35.22 19.30
N LYS A 50 29.94 -36.39 19.92
CA LYS A 50 28.80 -37.26 19.65
C LYS A 50 27.61 -36.85 20.52
N PRO A 51 26.38 -36.92 20.00
CA PRO A 51 25.17 -36.73 20.79
C PRO A 51 25.11 -37.67 21.99
N GLU A 52 24.67 -37.12 23.11
CA GLU A 52 24.49 -37.88 24.33
C GLU A 52 23.25 -38.78 24.26
N ARG A 53 23.34 -39.95 24.92
CA ARG A 53 22.22 -40.90 25.01
C ARG A 53 21.13 -40.30 25.92
N ASP A 54 19.89 -40.38 25.45
CA ASP A 54 18.69 -39.80 26.08
C ASP A 54 18.70 -38.27 26.25
N GLY A 55 19.70 -37.60 25.65
CA GLY A 55 19.86 -36.16 25.66
C GLY A 55 19.09 -35.45 24.56
N LEU A 56 19.20 -34.12 24.51
CA LEU A 56 18.49 -33.25 23.56
C LEU A 56 18.83 -33.51 22.09
N PHE A 57 19.93 -34.19 21.78
CA PHE A 57 20.34 -34.52 20.40
C PHE A 57 20.40 -36.04 20.15
N CYS A 58 19.88 -36.86 21.07
CA CYS A 58 19.97 -38.32 21.09
C CYS A 58 19.71 -38.96 19.72
N ALA A 59 20.66 -39.76 19.22
CA ALA A 59 20.54 -40.41 17.92
C ALA A 59 19.53 -41.57 17.91
N ALA A 60 19.26 -42.19 19.07
CA ALA A 60 18.23 -43.24 19.16
C ALA A 60 16.82 -42.67 18.96
N ILE A 61 16.54 -41.49 19.54
CA ILE A 61 15.22 -40.83 19.44
C ILE A 61 15.07 -40.16 18.06
N PHE A 62 16.03 -39.31 17.69
CA PHE A 62 15.87 -38.42 16.53
C PHE A 62 16.39 -39.01 15.21
N GLY A 63 17.23 -40.06 15.26
CA GLY A 63 17.85 -40.67 14.08
C GLY A 63 19.34 -40.35 13.88
N PRO A 64 19.96 -40.87 12.81
CA PRO A 64 21.42 -40.85 12.63
C PRO A 64 21.95 -39.48 12.15
N ILE A 65 23.19 -39.14 12.50
CA ILE A 65 23.84 -37.86 12.12
C ILE A 65 24.29 -37.88 10.65
N LYS A 66 24.72 -39.05 10.18
CA LYS A 66 25.22 -39.28 8.82
C LYS A 66 24.31 -40.27 8.12
N ASP A 67 24.15 -40.09 6.81
CA ASP A 67 23.30 -40.96 6.01
C ASP A 67 23.75 -42.42 6.08
N TYR A 68 22.83 -43.30 6.47
CA TYR A 68 23.04 -44.73 6.58
C TYR A 68 24.21 -45.14 7.49
N GLU A 69 24.46 -44.40 8.58
CA GLU A 69 25.48 -44.71 9.57
C GLU A 69 24.94 -44.58 11.01
N CYS A 70 25.07 -45.65 11.80
CA CYS A 70 24.72 -45.62 13.23
C CYS A 70 25.78 -44.86 14.07
N LEU A 71 25.40 -44.35 15.25
CA LEU A 71 26.27 -43.51 16.09
C LEU A 71 27.61 -44.19 16.50
N CYS A 72 27.60 -45.50 16.76
CA CYS A 72 28.80 -46.24 17.13
C CYS A 72 29.67 -46.66 15.93
N GLY A 73 29.15 -46.54 14.70
CA GLY A 73 29.85 -46.94 13.47
C GLY A 73 29.87 -48.44 13.16
N LYS A 74 29.18 -49.31 13.94
CA LYS A 74 29.06 -50.76 13.65
C LYS A 74 28.38 -51.01 12.30
N TYR A 75 27.25 -50.34 12.06
CA TYR A 75 26.49 -50.43 10.81
C TYR A 75 26.70 -49.17 9.98
N LYS A 76 27.19 -49.35 8.74
CA LYS A 76 27.46 -48.28 7.77
C LYS A 76 27.02 -48.69 6.36
N ARG A 77 26.72 -47.68 5.53
CA ARG A 77 26.31 -47.80 4.12
C ARG A 77 24.88 -48.31 3.96
N MET A 78 24.35 -48.10 2.76
CA MET A 78 22.93 -48.35 2.41
C MET A 78 22.47 -49.80 2.62
N LYS A 79 23.39 -50.78 2.65
CA LYS A 79 23.08 -52.21 2.88
C LYS A 79 22.42 -52.52 4.23
N HIS A 80 22.60 -51.67 5.24
CA HIS A 80 22.02 -51.85 6.58
C HIS A 80 20.81 -50.95 6.83
N ARG A 81 20.17 -50.43 5.76
CA ARG A 81 18.99 -49.56 5.87
C ARG A 81 17.89 -50.24 6.69
N GLY A 82 17.36 -49.51 7.68
CA GLY A 82 16.27 -49.96 8.55
C GLY A 82 16.71 -50.83 9.74
N VAL A 83 17.99 -51.16 9.86
CA VAL A 83 18.50 -51.92 11.02
C VAL A 83 18.69 -50.99 12.21
N VAL A 84 18.16 -51.38 13.38
CA VAL A 84 18.42 -50.70 14.66
C VAL A 84 19.67 -51.29 15.31
N CYS A 85 20.64 -50.45 15.65
CA CYS A 85 21.90 -50.92 16.20
C CYS A 85 21.77 -51.41 17.64
N GLU A 86 22.12 -52.67 17.93
CA GLU A 86 22.12 -53.21 19.32
C GLU A 86 22.99 -52.41 20.30
N LYS A 87 24.12 -51.85 19.84
CA LYS A 87 25.08 -51.15 20.72
C LYS A 87 24.61 -49.75 21.11
N CYS A 88 24.02 -48.99 20.19
CA CYS A 88 23.70 -47.58 20.40
C CYS A 88 22.22 -47.22 20.22
N GLY A 89 21.37 -48.19 19.87
CA GLY A 89 19.93 -47.98 19.66
C GLY A 89 19.58 -47.10 18.45
N THR A 90 20.56 -46.68 17.65
CA THR A 90 20.34 -45.80 16.49
C THR A 90 19.88 -46.62 15.30
N GLU A 91 18.76 -46.23 14.71
CA GLU A 91 18.27 -46.76 13.45
C GLU A 91 19.08 -46.23 12.26
N VAL A 92 19.47 -47.11 11.33
CA VAL A 92 20.25 -46.76 10.15
C VAL A 92 19.33 -46.28 9.02
N THR A 93 19.13 -44.97 8.94
CA THR A 93 18.31 -44.29 7.92
C THR A 93 19.00 -43.04 7.38
N LEU A 94 18.30 -42.21 6.62
CA LEU A 94 18.78 -40.92 6.15
C LEU A 94 18.86 -39.93 7.33
N ALA A 95 19.87 -39.07 7.36
CA ALA A 95 20.02 -38.07 8.42
C ALA A 95 18.86 -37.06 8.43
N LYS A 96 18.21 -36.82 7.28
CA LYS A 96 17.07 -35.91 7.13
C LYS A 96 15.89 -36.22 8.08
N VAL A 97 15.76 -37.46 8.56
CA VAL A 97 14.69 -37.83 9.51
C VAL A 97 14.81 -37.08 10.84
N ARG A 98 16.01 -36.58 11.18
CA ARG A 98 16.26 -35.74 12.38
C ARG A 98 15.56 -34.38 12.34
N ARG A 99 15.01 -34.00 11.18
CA ARG A 99 14.16 -32.81 11.02
C ARG A 99 12.68 -33.11 11.27
N GLU A 100 12.27 -34.36 11.16
CA GLU A 100 10.86 -34.80 11.23
C GLU A 100 10.53 -35.49 12.56
N ARG A 101 11.42 -36.33 13.09
CA ARG A 101 11.18 -37.11 14.31
C ARG A 101 11.13 -36.22 15.55
N MET A 102 10.05 -36.31 16.32
CA MET A 102 9.86 -35.56 17.56
C MET A 102 10.20 -36.40 18.79
N GLY A 103 10.62 -35.73 19.86
CA GLY A 103 10.75 -36.30 21.20
C GLY A 103 9.62 -35.81 22.10
N HIS A 104 9.51 -36.33 23.31
CA HIS A 104 8.63 -35.77 24.33
C HIS A 104 9.32 -35.75 25.70
N ILE A 105 8.77 -34.97 26.63
CA ILE A 105 9.15 -34.91 28.04
C ILE A 105 7.89 -35.18 28.86
N GLU A 106 7.92 -36.20 29.70
CA GLU A 106 6.87 -36.45 30.69
C GLU A 106 7.03 -35.47 31.86
N LEU A 107 6.07 -34.57 32.04
CA LEU A 107 6.10 -33.57 33.11
C LEU A 107 5.68 -34.21 34.43
N ALA A 108 6.41 -33.90 35.50
CA ALA A 108 6.15 -34.42 36.83
C ALA A 108 4.89 -33.83 37.49
N SER A 109 4.43 -32.69 36.97
CA SER A 109 3.21 -32.00 37.39
C SER A 109 2.53 -31.46 36.12
N PRO A 110 1.19 -31.46 36.02
CA PRO A 110 0.47 -30.72 34.99
C PRO A 110 0.90 -29.26 34.95
N VAL A 111 0.94 -28.67 33.76
CA VAL A 111 1.37 -27.29 33.51
C VAL A 111 0.36 -26.61 32.60
N ALA A 112 -0.19 -25.48 33.02
CA ALA A 112 -1.15 -24.73 32.20
C ALA A 112 -0.45 -24.13 30.98
N HIS A 113 -1.06 -24.22 29.80
CA HIS A 113 -0.45 -23.64 28.60
C HIS A 113 -0.67 -22.11 28.54
N ILE A 114 0.43 -21.35 28.51
CA ILE A 114 0.44 -19.87 28.59
C ILE A 114 -0.50 -19.16 27.60
N TRP A 115 -0.67 -19.67 26.37
CA TRP A 115 -1.58 -19.04 25.39
C TRP A 115 -3.05 -19.09 25.81
N PHE A 116 -3.53 -20.17 26.44
CA PHE A 116 -4.92 -20.25 26.87
C PHE A 116 -5.18 -19.46 28.15
N LEU A 117 -4.14 -19.29 28.97
CA LEU A 117 -4.17 -18.50 30.19
C LEU A 117 -4.13 -16.99 29.92
N LYS A 118 -3.08 -16.51 29.22
CA LYS A 118 -2.75 -15.07 29.08
C LYS A 118 -3.18 -14.41 27.77
N SER A 119 -3.72 -15.16 26.81
CA SER A 119 -4.38 -14.52 25.67
C SER A 119 -5.60 -13.73 26.18
N LEU A 120 -5.81 -12.51 25.70
CA LEU A 120 -6.99 -11.72 26.04
C LEU A 120 -8.02 -11.88 24.90
N PRO A 121 -9.25 -12.34 25.17
CA PRO A 121 -9.75 -12.87 26.44
C PRO A 121 -9.19 -14.27 26.79
N SER A 122 -9.04 -14.57 28.10
CA SER A 122 -8.51 -15.84 28.59
C SER A 122 -9.49 -16.98 28.30
N ARG A 123 -9.01 -18.07 27.69
CA ARG A 123 -9.87 -19.21 27.32
C ARG A 123 -10.19 -20.07 28.54
N ILE A 124 -9.22 -20.28 29.43
CA ILE A 124 -9.42 -20.99 30.70
C ILE A 124 -10.38 -20.17 31.60
N GLY A 125 -10.18 -18.85 31.68
CA GLY A 125 -11.06 -17.97 32.46
C GLY A 125 -12.50 -17.95 31.97
N LEU A 126 -12.71 -17.89 30.64
CA LEU A 126 -14.05 -17.98 30.07
C LEU A 126 -14.71 -19.34 30.30
N MET A 127 -13.94 -20.44 30.26
CA MET A 127 -14.49 -21.79 30.48
C MET A 127 -14.93 -22.01 31.93
N LEU A 128 -14.09 -21.62 32.89
CA LEU A 128 -14.34 -21.78 34.34
C LEU A 128 -15.22 -20.68 34.95
N ASP A 129 -15.55 -19.64 34.18
CA ASP A 129 -16.24 -18.43 34.66
C ASP A 129 -15.52 -17.67 35.80
N MET A 130 -14.20 -17.85 35.91
CA MET A 130 -13.35 -17.21 36.93
C MET A 130 -12.55 -16.03 36.35
N THR A 131 -12.15 -15.10 37.21
CA THR A 131 -11.28 -14.00 36.79
C THR A 131 -9.87 -14.50 36.51
N LEU A 132 -9.15 -13.82 35.60
CA LEU A 132 -7.76 -14.18 35.28
C LEU A 132 -6.85 -14.13 36.51
N ARG A 133 -7.06 -13.13 37.39
CA ARG A 133 -6.25 -12.94 38.60
C ARG A 133 -6.40 -14.13 39.54
N ASP A 134 -7.62 -14.61 39.70
CA ASP A 134 -7.93 -15.75 40.56
C ASP A 134 -7.28 -17.05 40.08
N ILE A 135 -7.34 -17.30 38.77
CA ILE A 135 -6.69 -18.47 38.17
C ILE A 135 -5.16 -18.40 38.34
N GLU A 136 -4.56 -17.21 38.25
CA GLU A 136 -3.13 -17.05 38.52
C GLU A 136 -2.77 -17.35 39.97
N ARG A 137 -3.59 -16.90 40.93
CA ARG A 137 -3.38 -17.22 42.36
C ARG A 137 -3.40 -18.73 42.59
N ILE A 138 -4.33 -19.45 41.96
CA ILE A 138 -4.40 -20.91 42.03
C ILE A 138 -3.16 -21.54 41.39
N LEU A 139 -2.82 -21.17 40.14
CA LEU A 139 -1.71 -21.75 39.39
C LEU A 139 -0.33 -21.56 40.05
N TYR A 140 -0.12 -20.44 40.74
CA TYR A 140 1.14 -20.12 41.42
C TYR A 140 1.16 -20.48 42.90
N PHE A 141 0.22 -21.32 43.35
CA PHE A 141 0.16 -21.87 44.70
C PHE A 141 -0.05 -20.81 45.80
N GLU A 142 -0.80 -19.74 45.51
CA GLU A 142 -1.18 -18.71 46.49
C GLU A 142 -2.53 -18.98 47.15
N ALA A 143 -3.42 -19.74 46.51
CA ALA A 143 -4.75 -20.05 47.02
C ALA A 143 -5.20 -21.46 46.61
N TYR A 144 -6.11 -22.04 47.39
CA TYR A 144 -6.80 -23.30 47.09
C TYR A 144 -8.10 -23.02 46.34
N VAL A 145 -8.57 -23.98 45.55
CA VAL A 145 -9.88 -23.95 44.92
C VAL A 145 -10.62 -25.25 45.19
N VAL A 146 -11.90 -25.14 45.53
CA VAL A 146 -12.79 -26.28 45.78
C VAL A 146 -13.12 -26.95 44.44
N ILE A 147 -12.73 -28.22 44.29
CA ILE A 147 -13.00 -29.05 43.11
C ILE A 147 -14.33 -29.76 43.29
N ASP A 148 -14.49 -30.42 44.43
CA ASP A 148 -15.71 -31.12 44.81
C ASP A 148 -16.16 -30.64 46.20
N PRO A 149 -17.29 -29.93 46.31
CA PRO A 149 -17.80 -29.46 47.59
C PRO A 149 -18.42 -30.56 48.46
N GLY A 150 -18.70 -31.75 47.91
CA GLY A 150 -19.35 -32.83 48.65
C GLY A 150 -20.69 -32.41 49.25
N MET A 151 -20.89 -32.68 50.54
CA MET A 151 -22.09 -32.29 51.31
C MET A 151 -21.89 -31.01 52.15
N THR A 152 -20.81 -30.27 51.92
CA THR A 152 -20.47 -29.06 52.68
C THR A 152 -21.20 -27.82 52.15
N ALA A 153 -21.09 -26.69 52.87
CA ALA A 153 -21.64 -25.41 52.45
C ALA A 153 -20.80 -24.68 51.38
N LEU A 154 -19.68 -25.27 50.93
CA LEU A 154 -18.77 -24.67 49.96
C LEU A 154 -19.32 -24.80 48.53
N GLU A 155 -18.92 -23.88 47.65
CA GLU A 155 -19.28 -23.92 46.23
C GLU A 155 -18.12 -24.41 45.36
N ARG A 156 -18.43 -25.16 44.29
CA ARG A 156 -17.43 -25.56 43.29
C ARG A 156 -16.83 -24.32 42.62
N GLY A 157 -15.51 -24.23 42.57
CA GLY A 157 -14.78 -23.08 42.04
C GLY A 157 -14.60 -21.93 43.05
N GLN A 158 -15.07 -22.09 44.30
CA GLN A 158 -14.79 -21.16 45.38
C GLN A 158 -13.30 -21.20 45.76
N ILE A 159 -12.73 -20.02 45.98
CA ILE A 159 -11.31 -19.85 46.30
C ILE A 159 -11.16 -19.70 47.80
N LEU A 160 -10.23 -20.44 48.39
CA LEU A 160 -9.90 -20.41 49.80
C LEU A 160 -8.46 -19.97 49.99
N ASN A 161 -8.24 -19.01 50.89
CA ASN A 161 -6.90 -18.72 51.38
C ASN A 161 -6.43 -19.84 52.32
N GLU A 162 -5.13 -19.89 52.65
CA GLU A 162 -4.57 -20.98 53.47
C GLU A 162 -5.23 -21.10 54.85
N GLU A 163 -5.53 -19.98 55.52
CA GLU A 163 -6.27 -19.98 56.80
C GLU A 163 -7.69 -20.53 56.66
N GLN A 164 -8.41 -20.11 55.62
CA GLN A 164 -9.78 -20.56 55.35
C GLN A 164 -9.84 -22.05 54.98
N TYR A 165 -8.82 -22.52 54.24
CA TYR A 165 -8.69 -23.93 53.91
C TYR A 165 -8.45 -24.76 55.17
N LEU A 166 -7.55 -24.32 56.07
CA LEU A 166 -7.32 -25.01 57.34
C LEU A 166 -8.57 -25.04 58.22
N GLN A 167 -9.30 -23.93 58.33
CA GLN A 167 -10.59 -23.87 59.03
C GLN A 167 -11.62 -24.84 58.43
N ALA A 168 -11.77 -24.83 57.10
CA ALA A 168 -12.70 -25.73 56.43
C ALA A 168 -12.33 -27.21 56.61
N VAL A 169 -11.03 -27.54 56.62
CA VAL A 169 -10.54 -28.91 56.90
C VAL A 169 -10.78 -29.30 58.36
N GLU A 170 -10.62 -28.37 59.31
CA GLU A 170 -10.93 -28.60 60.73
C GLU A 170 -12.43 -28.82 60.97
N GLU A 171 -13.29 -28.08 60.27
CA GLU A 171 -14.75 -28.14 60.40
C GLU A 171 -15.38 -29.34 59.68
N HIS A 172 -14.95 -29.64 58.46
CA HIS A 172 -15.59 -30.61 57.56
C HIS A 172 -14.76 -31.87 57.29
N GLY A 173 -13.51 -31.93 57.76
CA GLY A 173 -12.63 -33.09 57.55
C GLY A 173 -12.42 -33.41 56.05
N ASP A 174 -12.57 -34.69 55.70
CA ASP A 174 -12.36 -35.20 54.32
C ASP A 174 -13.63 -35.12 53.43
N GLU A 175 -14.68 -34.42 53.85
CA GLU A 175 -15.97 -34.37 53.11
C GLU A 175 -15.94 -33.52 51.83
N PHE A 176 -14.89 -32.71 51.62
CA PHE A 176 -14.69 -31.89 50.42
C PHE A 176 -13.26 -32.00 49.88
N ASP A 177 -13.07 -31.82 48.57
CA ASP A 177 -11.74 -31.81 47.91
C ASP A 177 -11.41 -30.41 47.41
N ALA A 178 -10.41 -29.77 48.02
CA ALA A 178 -9.85 -28.51 47.54
C ALA A 178 -8.34 -28.65 47.31
N ARG A 179 -7.89 -28.24 46.12
CA ARG A 179 -6.48 -28.34 45.71
C ARG A 179 -5.95 -27.01 45.21
N MET A 180 -4.64 -26.95 44.99
CA MET A 180 -3.93 -25.79 44.44
C MET A 180 -3.11 -26.17 43.21
N GLY A 181 -2.68 -25.15 42.46
CA GLY A 181 -1.83 -25.32 41.29
C GLY A 181 -2.58 -25.74 40.02
N ALA A 182 -1.82 -26.08 39.00
CA ALA A 182 -2.34 -26.53 37.71
C ALA A 182 -3.10 -27.86 37.77
N GLU A 183 -2.86 -28.69 38.79
CA GLU A 183 -3.62 -29.92 39.06
C GLU A 183 -5.09 -29.62 39.37
N ALA A 184 -5.34 -28.58 40.18
CA ALA A 184 -6.69 -28.16 40.51
C ALA A 184 -7.45 -27.64 39.28
N VAL A 185 -6.78 -26.82 38.46
CA VAL A 185 -7.36 -26.32 37.20
C VAL A 185 -7.63 -27.47 36.21
N TYR A 186 -6.74 -28.47 36.16
CA TYR A 186 -6.92 -29.64 35.29
C TYR A 186 -8.17 -30.46 35.68
N GLU A 187 -8.34 -30.79 36.96
CA GLU A 187 -9.51 -31.56 37.42
C GLU A 187 -10.80 -30.74 37.30
N LEU A 188 -10.78 -29.42 37.55
CA LEU A 188 -11.92 -28.54 37.30
C LEU A 188 -12.36 -28.57 35.84
N LEU A 189 -11.43 -28.53 34.89
CA LEU A 189 -11.73 -28.56 33.46
C LEU A 189 -12.24 -29.93 33.00
N LYS A 190 -11.66 -31.01 33.55
CA LYS A 190 -12.00 -32.40 33.20
C LYS A 190 -13.39 -32.82 33.65
N THR A 191 -13.89 -32.23 34.74
CA THR A 191 -15.20 -32.52 35.33
C THR A 191 -16.34 -31.69 34.72
N ILE A 192 -16.10 -30.90 33.67
CA ILE A 192 -17.15 -30.12 32.99
C ILE A 192 -17.82 -30.98 31.92
N ASP A 193 -19.13 -31.14 32.01
CA ASP A 193 -19.96 -31.64 30.91
C ASP A 193 -20.40 -30.48 30.02
N LEU A 194 -19.80 -30.40 28.83
CA LEU A 194 -20.06 -29.32 27.87
C LEU A 194 -21.50 -29.29 27.37
N ASN A 195 -22.19 -30.43 27.29
CA ASN A 195 -23.58 -30.47 26.81
C ASN A 195 -24.54 -29.88 27.85
N GLN A 196 -24.37 -30.26 29.12
CA GLN A 196 -25.18 -29.73 30.21
C GLN A 196 -24.92 -28.23 30.41
N GLU A 197 -23.65 -27.81 30.36
CA GLU A 197 -23.29 -26.40 30.52
C GLU A 197 -23.87 -25.53 29.38
N LEU A 198 -23.93 -26.04 28.15
CA LEU A 198 -24.54 -25.32 27.03
C LEU A 198 -26.05 -25.08 27.25
N VAL A 199 -26.78 -26.07 27.75
CA VAL A 199 -28.21 -25.94 28.06
C VAL A 199 -28.41 -24.88 29.13
N ARG A 200 -27.66 -24.97 30.24
CA ARG A 200 -27.70 -23.99 31.33
C ARG A 200 -27.42 -22.57 30.84
N LEU A 201 -26.38 -22.37 30.03
CA LEU A 201 -26.01 -21.05 29.52
C LEU A 201 -27.08 -20.44 28.61
N ARG A 202 -27.79 -21.25 27.82
CA ARG A 202 -28.90 -20.78 26.97
C ARG A 202 -30.10 -20.33 27.81
N GLU A 203 -30.41 -21.03 28.90
CA GLU A 203 -31.44 -20.64 29.87
C GLU A 203 -31.06 -19.35 30.62
N GLU A 204 -29.79 -19.20 31.02
CA GLU A 204 -29.29 -17.99 31.68
C GLU A 204 -29.34 -16.75 30.77
N ILE A 205 -29.11 -16.91 29.46
CA ILE A 205 -29.29 -15.83 28.48
C ILE A 205 -30.75 -15.44 28.36
N ALA A 206 -31.68 -16.41 28.28
CA ALA A 206 -33.10 -16.13 28.14
C ALA A 206 -33.69 -15.41 29.37
N SER A 207 -33.13 -15.66 30.56
CA SER A 207 -33.60 -15.07 31.83
C SER A 207 -32.95 -13.72 32.17
N THR A 208 -31.90 -13.29 31.48
CA THR A 208 -31.11 -12.10 31.84
C THR A 208 -31.31 -10.96 30.84
N ASN A 209 -31.75 -9.78 31.31
CA ASN A 209 -31.87 -8.56 30.49
C ASN A 209 -30.65 -7.62 30.56
N SER A 210 -29.62 -7.95 31.34
CA SER A 210 -28.41 -7.12 31.48
C SER A 210 -27.47 -7.26 30.29
N GLU A 211 -27.17 -6.15 29.60
CA GLU A 211 -26.33 -6.13 28.39
C GLU A 211 -24.89 -6.64 28.64
N THR A 212 -24.30 -6.34 29.80
CA THR A 212 -22.93 -6.76 30.15
C THR A 212 -22.86 -8.27 30.39
N LYS A 213 -23.84 -8.83 31.10
CA LYS A 213 -23.94 -10.27 31.36
C LYS A 213 -24.26 -11.03 30.06
N LEU A 214 -25.14 -10.50 29.20
CA LEU A 214 -25.41 -11.06 27.86
C LEU A 214 -24.15 -11.15 26.99
N LYS A 215 -23.34 -10.09 26.93
CA LYS A 215 -22.07 -10.11 26.18
C LYS A 215 -21.07 -11.14 26.74
N ARG A 216 -21.02 -11.35 28.06
CA ARG A 216 -20.17 -12.37 28.70
C ARG A 216 -20.64 -13.79 28.36
N LEU A 217 -21.93 -14.06 28.59
CA LEU A 217 -22.54 -15.37 28.33
C LEU A 217 -22.46 -15.74 26.84
N SER A 218 -22.72 -14.81 25.93
CA SER A 218 -22.60 -15.03 24.48
C SER A 218 -21.19 -15.45 24.06
N LYS A 219 -20.14 -14.84 24.63
CA LYS A 219 -18.74 -15.25 24.41
C LYS A 219 -18.44 -16.65 24.95
N ARG A 220 -19.06 -17.02 26.08
CA ARG A 220 -18.89 -18.33 26.73
C ARG A 220 -19.60 -19.43 25.93
N ILE A 221 -20.85 -19.22 25.52
CA ILE A 221 -21.59 -20.14 24.64
C ILE A 221 -20.81 -20.41 23.37
N LYS A 222 -20.34 -19.35 22.69
CA LYS A 222 -19.55 -19.50 21.46
C LYS A 222 -18.28 -20.34 21.67
N LEU A 223 -17.67 -20.26 22.86
CA LEU A 223 -16.50 -21.08 23.20
C LEU A 223 -16.91 -22.55 23.40
N VAL A 224 -17.98 -22.82 24.17
CA VAL A 224 -18.48 -24.17 24.44
C VAL A 224 -18.93 -24.86 23.17
N GLU A 225 -19.70 -24.18 22.31
CA GLU A 225 -20.11 -24.67 20.99
C GLU A 225 -18.89 -25.01 20.12
N ALA A 226 -17.87 -24.16 20.09
CA ALA A 226 -16.64 -24.44 19.35
C ALA A 226 -15.87 -25.67 19.89
N PHE A 227 -15.90 -25.94 21.19
CA PHE A 227 -15.30 -27.16 21.76
C PHE A 227 -16.10 -28.41 21.36
N LEU A 228 -17.43 -28.35 21.39
CA LEU A 228 -18.30 -29.44 20.94
C LEU A 228 -18.12 -29.75 19.44
N GLU A 229 -18.13 -28.73 18.58
CA GLU A 229 -17.93 -28.89 17.13
C GLU A 229 -16.53 -29.40 16.78
N SER A 230 -15.50 -28.94 17.49
CA SER A 230 -14.11 -29.33 17.22
C SER A 230 -13.75 -30.71 17.75
N GLY A 231 -14.54 -31.27 18.69
CA GLY A 231 -14.27 -32.54 19.38
C GLY A 231 -13.09 -32.48 20.36
N ASN A 232 -12.59 -31.28 20.67
CA ASN A 232 -11.54 -31.09 21.67
C ASN A 232 -12.12 -31.19 23.08
N ARG A 233 -11.30 -31.59 24.05
CA ARG A 233 -11.68 -31.56 25.46
C ARG A 233 -11.02 -30.39 26.21
N PRO A 234 -11.70 -29.77 27.20
CA PRO A 234 -11.17 -28.58 27.89
C PRO A 234 -9.85 -28.84 28.64
N GLU A 235 -9.66 -30.05 29.18
CA GLU A 235 -8.48 -30.42 29.95
C GLU A 235 -7.18 -30.40 29.11
N PHE A 236 -7.27 -30.48 27.78
CA PHE A 236 -6.10 -30.36 26.88
C PHE A 236 -5.44 -28.98 26.91
N MET A 237 -6.08 -27.97 27.52
CA MET A 237 -5.45 -26.66 27.78
C MET A 237 -4.34 -26.73 28.84
N VAL A 238 -4.30 -27.80 29.65
CA VAL A 238 -3.25 -28.09 30.63
C VAL A 238 -2.45 -29.29 30.14
N MET A 239 -1.14 -29.11 29.99
CA MET A 239 -0.25 -30.12 29.45
C MET A 239 0.33 -31.01 30.55
N THR A 240 0.26 -32.32 30.35
CA THR A 240 1.00 -33.32 31.13
C THR A 240 2.24 -33.83 30.40
N VAL A 241 2.22 -33.78 29.05
CA VAL A 241 3.32 -34.17 28.19
C VAL A 241 3.73 -32.98 27.32
N LEU A 242 5.04 -32.70 27.28
CA LEU A 242 5.59 -31.61 26.48
C LEU A 242 6.34 -32.17 25.25
N PRO A 243 5.93 -31.84 24.01
CA PRO A 243 6.67 -32.24 22.82
C PRO A 243 8.01 -31.49 22.70
N VAL A 244 9.03 -32.20 22.22
CA VAL A 244 10.37 -31.67 21.96
C VAL A 244 10.59 -31.51 20.47
N LEU A 245 10.92 -30.28 20.07
CA LEU A 245 11.20 -29.94 18.68
C LEU A 245 12.40 -30.75 18.14
N PRO A 246 12.37 -31.23 16.88
CA PRO A 246 13.47 -31.97 16.27
C PRO A 246 14.80 -31.17 16.26
N PRO A 247 15.97 -31.81 16.47
CA PRO A 247 17.27 -31.15 16.59
C PRO A 247 17.68 -30.28 15.39
N ASP A 248 17.33 -30.68 14.16
CA ASP A 248 17.73 -29.92 12.96
C ASP A 248 16.97 -28.59 12.83
N LEU A 249 15.85 -28.43 13.54
CA LEU A 249 15.14 -27.15 13.66
C LEU A 249 15.71 -26.27 14.78
N ARG A 250 16.60 -26.81 15.62
CA ARG A 250 17.33 -26.14 16.70
C ARG A 250 18.83 -26.49 16.67
N PRO A 251 19.52 -26.21 15.55
CA PRO A 251 20.85 -26.75 15.29
C PRO A 251 21.89 -26.24 16.27
N LEU A 252 22.94 -27.05 16.42
CA LEU A 252 24.16 -26.72 17.14
C LEU A 252 25.30 -26.78 16.12
N VAL A 253 25.78 -25.61 15.70
CA VAL A 253 26.72 -25.48 14.58
C VAL A 253 28.13 -25.24 15.14
N PRO A 254 29.13 -26.07 14.79
CA PRO A 254 30.51 -25.79 15.15
C PRO A 254 30.99 -24.52 14.44
N LEU A 255 31.64 -23.64 15.20
CA LEU A 255 32.36 -22.48 14.69
C LEU A 255 33.87 -22.77 14.70
N ASP A 256 34.60 -22.04 13.86
CA ASP A 256 36.07 -22.09 13.86
C ASP A 256 36.60 -21.73 15.26
N GLY A 257 37.53 -22.53 15.79
CA GLY A 257 38.06 -22.38 17.16
C GLY A 257 37.39 -23.24 18.23
N GLY A 258 36.66 -24.29 17.85
CA GLY A 258 36.12 -25.30 18.80
C GLY A 258 34.93 -24.80 19.63
N ARG A 259 34.37 -23.63 19.30
CA ARG A 259 33.15 -23.09 19.90
C ARG A 259 31.92 -23.61 19.14
N PHE A 260 30.78 -23.61 19.82
CA PHE A 260 29.50 -23.99 19.20
C PHE A 260 28.51 -22.84 19.28
N ALA A 261 27.86 -22.54 18.17
CA ALA A 261 26.68 -21.69 18.14
C ALA A 261 25.46 -22.54 18.48
N THR A 262 24.82 -22.26 19.62
CA THR A 262 23.63 -22.97 20.09
C THR A 262 22.38 -22.14 19.85
N SER A 263 21.30 -22.76 19.34
CA SER A 263 19.98 -22.14 19.32
C SER A 263 19.47 -21.87 20.75
N ASP A 264 18.87 -20.69 20.97
CA ASP A 264 18.25 -20.27 22.24
C ASP A 264 17.24 -21.29 22.79
N LEU A 265 16.54 -22.02 21.90
CA LEU A 265 15.58 -23.05 22.29
C LEU A 265 16.23 -24.18 23.10
N ASN A 266 17.46 -24.55 22.78
CA ASN A 266 18.15 -25.63 23.50
C ASN A 266 18.36 -25.24 24.97
N ASP A 267 18.65 -23.98 25.25
CA ASP A 267 18.79 -23.47 26.61
C ASP A 267 17.46 -23.45 27.37
N LEU A 268 16.36 -23.10 26.69
CA LEU A 268 15.02 -23.13 27.29
C LEU A 268 14.58 -24.58 27.60
N TYR A 269 14.76 -25.51 26.66
CA TYR A 269 14.50 -26.94 26.90
C TYR A 269 15.36 -27.49 28.04
N ARG A 270 16.65 -27.13 28.10
CA ARG A 270 17.54 -27.53 29.19
C ARG A 270 17.03 -27.10 30.55
N ARG A 271 16.51 -25.86 30.66
CA ARG A 271 15.92 -25.36 31.90
C ARG A 271 14.69 -26.18 32.30
N VAL A 272 13.78 -26.46 31.36
CA VAL A 272 12.59 -27.29 31.62
C VAL A 272 12.99 -28.69 32.11
N ILE A 273 13.91 -29.37 31.41
CA ILE A 273 14.37 -30.73 31.79
C ILE A 273 15.00 -30.73 33.18
N ASN A 274 15.87 -29.76 33.48
CA ASN A 274 16.52 -29.66 34.80
C ASN A 274 15.51 -29.47 35.93
N ARG A 275 14.52 -28.58 35.73
CA ARG A 275 13.45 -28.33 36.72
C ARG A 275 12.55 -29.56 36.89
N ASN A 276 12.17 -30.19 35.78
CA ASN A 276 11.34 -31.38 35.80
C ASN A 276 12.02 -32.55 36.50
N ASN A 277 13.30 -32.82 36.19
CA ASN A 277 14.07 -33.89 36.83
C ASN A 277 14.29 -33.61 38.33
N ARG A 278 14.50 -32.35 38.71
CA ARG A 278 14.59 -31.97 40.12
C ARG A 278 13.27 -32.20 40.85
N LEU A 279 12.14 -31.83 40.24
CA LEU A 279 10.82 -32.07 40.80
C LEU A 279 10.52 -33.57 40.95
N LYS A 280 10.83 -34.41 39.94
CA LYS A 280 10.69 -35.87 40.03
C LYS A 280 11.44 -36.44 41.24
N ARG A 281 12.71 -36.05 41.41
CA ARG A 281 13.53 -36.48 42.56
C ARG A 281 12.97 -36.00 43.90
N LEU A 282 12.43 -34.78 43.98
CA LEU A 282 11.83 -34.27 45.21
C LEU A 282 10.56 -35.04 45.60
N LEU A 283 9.75 -35.43 44.61
CA LEU A 283 8.58 -36.27 44.82
C LEU A 283 8.97 -37.70 45.25
N GLU A 284 9.98 -38.30 44.61
CA GLU A 284 10.51 -39.62 44.99
C GLU A 284 11.07 -39.65 46.42
N LEU A 285 11.64 -38.54 46.88
CA LEU A 285 12.18 -38.38 48.23
C LEU A 285 11.15 -37.92 49.27
N ASN A 286 9.87 -37.74 48.89
CA ASN A 286 8.81 -37.19 49.74
C ASN A 286 9.24 -35.90 50.46
N ALA A 287 9.84 -34.96 49.71
CA ALA A 287 10.30 -33.68 50.26
C ALA A 287 9.11 -32.81 50.75
N PRO A 288 9.35 -31.90 51.71
CA PRO A 288 8.29 -31.01 52.23
C PRO A 288 7.57 -30.19 51.16
N ASP A 289 6.26 -30.01 51.34
CA ASP A 289 5.36 -29.37 50.37
C ASP A 289 5.79 -27.97 49.94
N ILE A 290 6.36 -27.16 50.84
CA ILE A 290 6.84 -25.81 50.50
C ILE A 290 7.87 -25.86 49.36
N ILE A 291 8.78 -26.84 49.41
CA ILE A 291 9.83 -27.01 48.39
C ILE A 291 9.22 -27.54 47.09
N VAL A 292 8.28 -28.49 47.19
CA VAL A 292 7.57 -29.07 46.04
C VAL A 292 6.74 -28.01 45.32
N ARG A 293 5.96 -27.20 46.05
CA ARG A 293 5.17 -26.07 45.51
C ARG A 293 6.06 -25.07 44.77
N ASN A 294 7.20 -24.71 45.36
CA ASN A 294 8.14 -23.81 44.70
C ASN A 294 8.70 -24.41 43.41
N GLU A 295 9.09 -25.69 43.40
CA GLU A 295 9.64 -26.32 42.19
C GLU A 295 8.56 -26.56 41.11
N LYS A 296 7.30 -26.87 41.50
CA LYS A 296 6.13 -26.89 40.60
C LYS A 296 5.92 -25.51 39.95
N ARG A 297 5.97 -24.43 40.74
CA ARG A 297 5.94 -23.05 40.23
C ARG A 297 7.08 -22.78 39.26
N MET A 298 8.32 -23.13 39.62
CA MET A 298 9.49 -22.93 38.76
C MET A 298 9.40 -23.70 37.44
N LEU A 299 8.81 -24.90 37.46
CA LEU A 299 8.55 -25.68 36.24
C LEU A 299 7.52 -24.99 35.34
N GLN A 300 6.42 -24.49 35.90
CA GLN A 300 5.41 -23.71 35.18
C GLN A 300 6.07 -22.50 34.47
N GLU A 301 6.90 -21.72 35.17
CA GLU A 301 7.55 -20.55 34.52
C GLU A 301 8.56 -20.95 33.45
N ALA A 302 9.26 -22.08 33.63
CA ALA A 302 10.21 -22.57 32.63
C ALA A 302 9.49 -23.00 31.34
N VAL A 303 8.33 -23.66 31.45
CA VAL A 303 7.51 -24.05 30.31
C VAL A 303 6.86 -22.82 29.67
N ASP A 304 6.35 -21.87 30.47
CA ASP A 304 5.81 -20.61 29.96
C ASP A 304 6.86 -19.86 29.13
N ALA A 305 8.10 -19.77 29.61
CA ALA A 305 9.19 -19.10 28.91
C ALA A 305 9.64 -19.85 27.64
N LEU A 306 9.55 -21.18 27.62
CA LEU A 306 9.80 -21.97 26.40
C LEU A 306 8.74 -21.67 25.33
N MET A 307 7.47 -21.60 25.73
CA MET A 307 6.35 -21.36 24.81
C MET A 307 6.29 -19.91 24.33
N ASP A 308 6.31 -18.93 25.25
CA ASP A 308 6.27 -17.50 24.94
C ASP A 308 7.02 -16.67 25.99
N ASN A 309 8.30 -16.40 25.71
CA ASN A 309 9.19 -15.70 26.64
C ASN A 309 8.81 -14.21 26.78
N GLY A 310 8.55 -13.77 28.01
CA GLY A 310 8.22 -12.37 28.33
C GLY A 310 6.73 -12.03 28.37
N ARG A 311 5.83 -12.99 28.08
CA ARG A 311 4.38 -12.73 28.12
C ARG A 311 3.80 -12.62 29.54
N ARG A 312 4.38 -13.33 30.51
CA ARG A 312 3.98 -13.31 31.92
C ARG A 312 4.66 -12.20 32.73
N GLY A 313 5.92 -11.90 32.41
CA GLY A 313 6.77 -11.02 33.22
C GLY A 313 8.14 -10.81 32.57
N ARG A 314 9.19 -10.65 33.38
CA ARG A 314 10.55 -10.40 32.87
C ARG A 314 11.03 -11.57 32.00
N ALA A 315 11.43 -11.24 30.78
CA ALA A 315 11.96 -12.25 29.86
C ALA A 315 13.24 -12.88 30.40
N ILE A 316 13.36 -14.20 30.22
CA ILE A 316 14.56 -14.94 30.56
C ILE A 316 15.67 -14.54 29.58
N THR A 317 16.81 -14.12 30.13
CA THR A 317 17.98 -13.71 29.37
C THR A 317 19.09 -14.78 29.36
N GLY A 318 19.87 -14.77 28.28
CA GLY A 318 21.12 -15.52 28.17
C GLY A 318 22.31 -14.78 28.79
N THR A 319 23.51 -15.32 28.62
CA THR A 319 24.78 -14.73 29.09
C THR A 319 24.99 -13.30 28.58
N ASN A 320 24.53 -13.02 27.36
CA ASN A 320 24.69 -11.71 26.71
C ASN A 320 23.60 -10.70 27.12
N LYS A 321 22.85 -10.95 28.21
CA LYS A 321 21.69 -10.16 28.68
C LYS A 321 20.55 -9.98 27.66
N ARG A 322 20.65 -10.57 26.47
CA ARG A 322 19.58 -10.63 25.46
C ARG A 322 18.51 -11.64 25.90
N PRO A 323 17.20 -11.34 25.69
CA PRO A 323 16.14 -12.33 25.89
C PRO A 323 16.28 -13.50 24.90
N LEU A 324 16.11 -14.73 25.41
CA LEU A 324 16.14 -15.95 24.60
C LEU A 324 14.89 -16.02 23.71
N LYS A 325 15.05 -16.42 22.45
CA LYS A 325 13.92 -16.62 21.53
C LYS A 325 13.11 -17.86 21.92
N SER A 326 11.80 -17.69 22.07
CA SER A 326 10.83 -18.77 22.37
C SER A 326 10.27 -19.42 21.10
N LEU A 327 9.46 -20.48 21.28
CA LEU A 327 8.73 -21.13 20.17
C LEU A 327 7.75 -20.15 19.50
N ALA A 328 7.05 -19.32 20.27
CA ALA A 328 6.17 -18.29 19.73
C ALA A 328 6.93 -17.30 18.84
N ASP A 329 8.13 -16.86 19.24
CA ASP A 329 8.94 -15.88 18.48
C ASP A 329 9.45 -16.43 17.14
N MET A 330 9.54 -17.75 16.99
CA MET A 330 9.84 -18.36 15.69
C MET A 330 8.67 -18.26 14.71
N ILE A 331 7.45 -18.09 15.22
CA ILE A 331 6.23 -18.05 14.42
C ILE A 331 5.79 -16.60 14.20
N LYS A 332 5.77 -15.80 15.28
CA LYS A 332 5.25 -14.42 15.31
C LYS A 332 6.32 -13.38 14.95
N GLY A 333 5.86 -12.18 14.63
CA GLY A 333 6.73 -11.02 14.37
C GLY A 333 7.31 -10.98 12.95
N LYS A 334 8.17 -9.98 12.69
CA LYS A 334 8.79 -9.77 11.37
C LYS A 334 9.79 -10.87 11.00
N GLN A 335 10.51 -11.40 12.00
CA GLN A 335 11.47 -12.51 11.83
C GLN A 335 10.80 -13.90 11.96
N GLY A 336 9.49 -13.93 12.18
CA GLY A 336 8.74 -15.17 12.27
C GLY A 336 8.62 -15.88 10.92
N ARG A 337 8.45 -17.19 10.95
CA ARG A 337 8.42 -18.05 9.75
C ARG A 337 7.37 -17.62 8.73
N PHE A 338 6.16 -17.23 9.17
CA PHE A 338 5.11 -16.80 8.26
C PHE A 338 5.54 -15.63 7.36
N ARG A 339 6.25 -14.65 7.93
CA ARG A 339 6.67 -13.46 7.18
C ARG A 339 7.99 -13.64 6.44
N GLN A 340 9.00 -14.17 7.12
CA GLN A 340 10.36 -14.16 6.61
C GLN A 340 10.70 -15.35 5.72
N ASN A 341 10.00 -16.49 5.87
CA ASN A 341 10.35 -17.75 5.22
C ASN A 341 9.26 -18.30 4.31
N LEU A 342 7.98 -18.05 4.63
CA LEU A 342 6.85 -18.51 3.81
C LEU A 342 6.48 -17.46 2.77
N LEU A 343 6.09 -16.26 3.21
CA LEU A 343 5.72 -15.16 2.31
C LEU A 343 6.94 -14.53 1.63
N GLY A 344 7.95 -14.15 2.41
CA GLY A 344 9.27 -13.80 1.89
C GLY A 344 10.14 -15.06 1.83
N LYS A 345 10.92 -15.23 0.75
CA LYS A 345 11.94 -16.29 0.66
C LYS A 345 13.09 -15.84 -0.21
N ARG A 346 14.28 -16.37 0.08
CA ARG A 346 15.41 -16.28 -0.85
C ARG A 346 15.15 -17.25 -2.00
N VAL A 347 15.44 -16.81 -3.22
CA VAL A 347 15.16 -17.57 -4.44
C VAL A 347 16.45 -17.69 -5.22
N ASP A 348 16.78 -18.90 -5.66
CA ASP A 348 17.87 -19.15 -6.60
C ASP A 348 17.52 -18.60 -8.00
N TYR A 349 18.46 -18.63 -8.94
CA TYR A 349 18.25 -18.09 -10.30
C TYR A 349 17.80 -16.63 -10.31
N SER A 350 18.36 -15.86 -9.38
CA SER A 350 18.12 -14.43 -9.26
C SER A 350 19.41 -13.64 -9.15
N GLY A 351 19.38 -12.38 -9.60
CA GLY A 351 20.51 -11.46 -9.58
C GLY A 351 20.03 -10.04 -9.32
N ARG A 352 20.94 -9.12 -8.99
CA ARG A 352 20.65 -7.69 -8.84
C ARG A 352 21.80 -6.87 -9.39
N SER A 353 21.49 -5.79 -10.08
CA SER A 353 22.47 -4.77 -10.45
C SER A 353 21.84 -3.37 -10.50
N VAL A 354 22.69 -2.36 -10.62
CA VAL A 354 22.30 -0.97 -10.88
C VAL A 354 21.66 -0.88 -12.27
N ILE A 355 20.62 -0.05 -12.39
CA ILE A 355 19.96 0.22 -13.67
C ILE A 355 20.56 1.42 -14.38
N VAL A 356 20.61 1.34 -15.70
CA VAL A 356 20.98 2.42 -16.62
C VAL A 356 19.93 2.51 -17.73
N VAL A 357 19.86 3.67 -18.39
CA VAL A 357 18.90 3.89 -19.48
C VAL A 357 19.32 3.10 -20.73
N GLY A 358 18.38 2.39 -21.35
CA GLY A 358 18.55 1.70 -22.62
C GLY A 358 17.62 2.28 -23.69
N PRO A 359 17.92 3.46 -24.28
CA PRO A 359 17.00 4.16 -25.17
C PRO A 359 16.81 3.47 -26.53
N THR A 360 17.69 2.55 -26.91
CA THR A 360 17.62 1.78 -28.18
C THR A 360 16.83 0.48 -28.06
N LEU A 361 16.49 0.07 -26.83
CA LEU A 361 15.69 -1.13 -26.58
C LEU A 361 14.26 -0.92 -27.09
N LYS A 362 13.58 -2.01 -27.42
CA LYS A 362 12.12 -2.03 -27.65
C LYS A 362 11.38 -2.22 -26.32
N LEU A 363 10.09 -1.91 -26.27
CA LEU A 363 9.33 -1.97 -25.01
C LEU A 363 9.39 -3.33 -24.28
N HIS A 364 9.42 -4.46 -25.02
CA HIS A 364 9.49 -5.81 -24.47
C HIS A 364 10.90 -6.26 -24.08
N GLN A 365 11.94 -5.46 -24.33
CA GLN A 365 13.34 -5.86 -24.16
C GLN A 365 13.97 -5.22 -22.93
N CYS A 366 14.92 -5.93 -22.33
CA CYS A 366 15.82 -5.40 -21.30
C CYS A 366 17.26 -5.79 -21.62
N GLY A 367 18.24 -4.94 -21.30
CA GLY A 367 19.65 -5.30 -21.47
C GLY A 367 20.19 -6.00 -20.24
N LEU A 368 20.69 -7.23 -20.42
CA LEU A 368 21.26 -8.05 -19.35
C LEU A 368 22.77 -8.21 -19.55
N PRO A 369 23.61 -7.89 -18.53
CA PRO A 369 25.05 -8.07 -18.61
C PRO A 369 25.44 -9.51 -18.91
N LYS A 370 26.37 -9.70 -19.86
CA LYS A 370 26.88 -11.02 -20.27
C LYS A 370 27.27 -11.94 -19.10
N LYS A 371 28.01 -11.43 -18.12
CA LYS A 371 28.44 -12.22 -16.93
C LYS A 371 27.27 -12.61 -16.02
N MET A 372 26.30 -11.71 -15.87
CA MET A 372 25.10 -12.00 -15.08
C MET A 372 24.24 -13.06 -15.79
N ALA A 373 24.03 -12.90 -17.09
CA ALA A 373 23.31 -13.87 -17.91
C ALA A 373 24.00 -15.25 -17.86
N LEU A 374 25.32 -15.30 -18.00
CA LEU A 374 26.10 -16.53 -17.90
C LEU A 374 25.82 -17.27 -16.58
N GLU A 375 25.82 -16.55 -15.44
CA GLU A 375 25.56 -17.13 -14.12
C GLU A 375 24.12 -17.64 -13.97
N LEU A 376 23.13 -16.82 -14.39
CA LEU A 376 21.71 -17.13 -14.26
C LEU A 376 21.30 -18.33 -15.11
N PHE A 377 21.86 -18.48 -16.32
CA PHE A 377 21.50 -19.53 -17.27
C PHE A 377 22.44 -20.75 -17.24
N LYS A 378 23.37 -20.85 -16.27
CA LYS A 378 24.36 -21.94 -16.17
C LYS A 378 23.83 -23.36 -16.46
N PRO A 379 22.72 -23.83 -15.85
CA PRO A 379 22.27 -25.21 -16.10
C PRO A 379 21.82 -25.45 -17.53
N PHE A 380 21.21 -24.45 -18.18
CA PHE A 380 20.77 -24.54 -19.57
C PHE A 380 21.97 -24.62 -20.51
N ILE A 381 23.02 -23.85 -20.23
CA ILE A 381 24.28 -23.88 -20.99
C ILE A 381 24.94 -25.27 -20.85
N PHE A 382 25.04 -25.82 -19.64
CA PHE A 382 25.61 -27.16 -19.44
C PHE A 382 24.85 -28.24 -20.22
N SER A 383 23.52 -28.19 -20.19
CA SER A 383 22.66 -29.12 -20.93
C SER A 383 22.86 -29.00 -22.45
N LYS A 384 22.90 -27.77 -22.99
CA LYS A 384 23.09 -27.53 -24.42
C LYS A 384 24.49 -27.90 -24.91
N LEU A 385 25.54 -27.59 -24.15
CA LEU A 385 26.93 -27.99 -24.45
C LEU A 385 27.07 -29.51 -24.57
N GLN A 386 26.43 -30.24 -23.64
CA GLN A 386 26.44 -31.71 -23.68
C GLN A 386 25.63 -32.23 -24.86
N ARG A 387 24.44 -31.67 -25.11
CA ARG A 387 23.56 -32.09 -26.21
C ARG A 387 24.18 -31.87 -27.60
N ARG A 388 24.99 -30.81 -27.76
CA ARG A 388 25.72 -30.53 -29.01
C ARG A 388 27.04 -31.31 -29.14
N GLY A 389 27.45 -32.05 -28.12
CA GLY A 389 28.72 -32.80 -28.13
C GLY A 389 29.98 -31.94 -27.93
N LEU A 390 29.83 -30.64 -27.65
CA LEU A 390 30.95 -29.73 -27.36
C LEU A 390 31.60 -30.05 -26.00
N ALA A 391 30.84 -30.65 -25.09
CA ALA A 391 31.35 -31.18 -23.82
C ALA A 391 30.87 -32.62 -23.60
N THR A 392 31.78 -33.53 -23.28
CA THR A 392 31.45 -34.93 -23.00
C THR A 392 30.81 -35.15 -21.63
N THR A 393 31.12 -34.29 -20.66
CA THR A 393 30.61 -34.40 -19.28
C THR A 393 30.27 -33.02 -18.71
N ILE A 394 29.39 -32.97 -17.70
CA ILE A 394 29.06 -31.73 -16.97
C ILE A 394 30.31 -31.07 -16.39
N LYS A 395 31.30 -31.86 -15.94
CA LYS A 395 32.56 -31.33 -15.40
C LYS A 395 33.41 -30.65 -16.49
N ALA A 396 33.42 -31.20 -17.70
CA ALA A 396 34.07 -30.56 -18.85
C ALA A 396 33.32 -29.29 -19.26
N ALA A 397 31.99 -29.33 -19.33
CA ALA A 397 31.16 -28.16 -19.61
C ALA A 397 31.38 -27.03 -18.59
N LYS A 398 31.47 -27.37 -17.30
CA LYS A 398 31.78 -26.42 -16.23
C LYS A 398 33.12 -25.70 -16.46
N LYS A 399 34.16 -26.43 -16.86
CA LYS A 399 35.47 -25.84 -17.18
C LYS A 399 35.41 -24.91 -18.41
N LEU A 400 34.62 -25.23 -19.42
CA LEU A 400 34.44 -24.37 -20.59
C LEU A 400 33.73 -23.06 -20.22
N VAL A 401 32.66 -23.16 -19.42
CA VAL A 401 31.92 -21.99 -18.93
C VAL A 401 32.77 -21.12 -18.00
N GLU A 402 33.57 -21.72 -17.11
CA GLU A 402 34.51 -20.98 -16.24
C GLU A 402 35.62 -20.26 -17.02
N ARG A 403 35.98 -20.77 -18.21
CA ARG A 403 36.95 -20.15 -19.13
C ARG A 403 36.33 -19.11 -20.06
N GLU A 404 35.01 -18.92 -20.03
CA GLU A 404 34.28 -17.97 -20.89
C GLU A 404 34.60 -18.16 -22.39
N SER A 405 34.69 -19.42 -22.87
CA SER A 405 35.04 -19.72 -24.27
C SER A 405 34.00 -19.20 -25.29
N ALA A 406 34.43 -18.94 -26.53
CA ALA A 406 33.57 -18.37 -27.58
C ALA A 406 32.26 -19.17 -27.79
N GLU A 407 32.35 -20.50 -27.84
CA GLU A 407 31.22 -21.43 -28.00
C GLU A 407 30.12 -21.25 -26.93
N VAL A 408 30.49 -20.78 -25.74
CA VAL A 408 29.55 -20.56 -24.63
C VAL A 408 28.68 -19.34 -24.91
N TRP A 409 29.23 -18.31 -25.55
CA TRP A 409 28.49 -17.09 -25.90
C TRP A 409 27.43 -17.36 -26.98
N ASP A 410 27.77 -18.17 -27.99
CA ASP A 410 26.83 -18.58 -29.03
C ASP A 410 25.65 -19.38 -28.44
N ILE A 411 25.94 -20.29 -27.51
CA ILE A 411 24.90 -21.07 -26.82
C ILE A 411 24.09 -20.18 -25.89
N LEU A 412 24.72 -19.23 -25.21
CA LEU A 412 24.02 -18.32 -24.31
C LEU A 412 23.01 -17.46 -25.09
N GLU A 413 23.39 -16.94 -26.26
CA GLU A 413 22.48 -16.18 -27.11
C GLU A 413 21.30 -17.03 -27.59
N GLU A 414 21.53 -18.30 -27.95
CA GLU A 414 20.47 -19.24 -28.31
C GLU A 414 19.53 -19.53 -27.12
N VAL A 415 20.07 -19.74 -25.92
CA VAL A 415 19.29 -20.05 -24.71
C VAL A 415 18.42 -18.86 -24.29
N ILE A 416 18.91 -17.64 -24.47
CA ILE A 416 18.21 -16.42 -24.09
C ILE A 416 17.11 -16.05 -25.10
N ARG A 417 17.24 -16.48 -26.35
CA ARG A 417 16.25 -16.20 -27.40
C ARG A 417 14.89 -16.76 -26.97
N GLU A 418 13.88 -15.89 -26.96
CA GLU A 418 12.51 -16.18 -26.53
C GLU A 418 12.34 -16.63 -25.06
N HIS A 419 13.38 -16.49 -24.22
CA HIS A 419 13.30 -16.81 -22.79
C HIS A 419 13.02 -15.54 -21.97
N PRO A 420 11.79 -15.32 -21.47
CA PRO A 420 11.47 -14.11 -20.70
C PRO A 420 12.17 -14.11 -19.35
N VAL A 421 12.58 -12.93 -18.87
CA VAL A 421 13.08 -12.70 -17.51
C VAL A 421 12.18 -11.71 -16.80
N LEU A 422 12.05 -11.86 -15.48
CA LEU A 422 11.28 -10.96 -14.64
C LEU A 422 12.19 -9.90 -14.02
N LEU A 423 11.89 -8.63 -14.26
CA LEU A 423 12.52 -7.52 -13.57
C LEU A 423 11.64 -7.04 -12.43
N ASN A 424 12.25 -6.78 -11.28
CA ASN A 424 11.57 -6.34 -10.06
C ASN A 424 12.29 -5.15 -9.42
N ARG A 425 11.56 -4.08 -9.11
CA ARG A 425 12.04 -2.99 -8.27
C ARG A 425 11.41 -3.08 -6.88
N ALA A 426 12.27 -3.16 -5.85
CA ALA A 426 11.84 -3.19 -4.46
C ALA A 426 11.86 -1.77 -3.85
N PRO A 427 10.87 -1.38 -3.02
CA PRO A 427 9.68 -2.14 -2.63
C PRO A 427 8.58 -2.17 -3.71
N THR A 428 7.99 -3.34 -3.93
CA THR A 428 6.90 -3.53 -4.91
C THR A 428 5.56 -3.09 -4.30
N LEU A 429 5.14 -1.85 -4.57
CA LEU A 429 3.88 -1.30 -4.03
C LEU A 429 2.64 -1.69 -4.85
N HIS A 430 2.82 -1.99 -6.14
CA HIS A 430 1.76 -2.33 -7.08
C HIS A 430 2.26 -3.35 -8.11
N ARG A 431 1.35 -4.01 -8.83
CA ARG A 431 1.67 -5.10 -9.78
C ARG A 431 2.70 -4.74 -10.84
N LEU A 432 2.74 -3.49 -11.32
CA LEU A 432 3.65 -3.08 -12.39
C LEU A 432 5.11 -2.92 -11.93
N GLY A 433 5.37 -3.01 -10.61
CA GLY A 433 6.71 -3.10 -10.07
C GLY A 433 7.43 -4.44 -10.36
N ILE A 434 6.72 -5.40 -10.97
CA ILE A 434 7.30 -6.63 -11.55
C ILE A 434 6.76 -6.80 -12.97
N GLN A 435 7.64 -6.88 -13.96
CA GLN A 435 7.26 -7.12 -15.35
C GLN A 435 8.23 -8.10 -16.03
N ALA A 436 7.76 -8.77 -17.07
CA ALA A 436 8.56 -9.65 -17.90
C ALA A 436 9.13 -8.91 -19.12
N PHE A 437 10.37 -9.25 -19.48
CA PHE A 437 11.09 -8.73 -20.63
C PHE A 437 11.90 -9.84 -21.30
N GLU A 438 12.26 -9.65 -22.56
CA GLU A 438 13.24 -10.48 -23.26
C GLU A 438 14.66 -9.91 -23.05
N PRO A 439 15.64 -10.73 -22.63
CA PRO A 439 17.00 -10.25 -22.41
C PRO A 439 17.73 -10.02 -23.73
N VAL A 440 18.42 -8.88 -23.82
CA VAL A 440 19.41 -8.58 -24.84
C VAL A 440 20.77 -8.58 -24.15
N LEU A 441 21.72 -9.35 -24.69
CA LEU A 441 23.08 -9.41 -24.13
C LEU A 441 23.79 -8.08 -24.34
N ILE A 442 24.26 -7.48 -23.24
CA ILE A 442 25.02 -6.23 -23.26
C ILE A 442 26.37 -6.38 -22.55
N GLU A 443 27.31 -5.52 -22.93
CA GLU A 443 28.58 -5.37 -22.23
C GLU A 443 28.41 -4.59 -20.92
N GLY A 444 29.36 -4.78 -19.99
CA GLY A 444 29.37 -4.11 -18.70
C GLY A 444 28.72 -4.91 -17.58
N LYS A 445 28.24 -4.21 -16.54
CA LYS A 445 27.69 -4.82 -15.31
C LYS A 445 26.30 -4.29 -14.92
N ALA A 446 25.82 -3.23 -15.55
CA ALA A 446 24.55 -2.59 -15.22
C ALA A 446 23.42 -3.14 -16.13
N ILE A 447 22.20 -3.22 -15.59
CA ILE A 447 21.01 -3.64 -16.33
C ILE A 447 20.51 -2.43 -17.13
N GLN A 448 20.25 -2.59 -18.43
CA GLN A 448 19.59 -1.53 -19.21
C GLN A 448 18.08 -1.70 -19.14
N LEU A 449 17.39 -0.61 -18.78
CA LEU A 449 15.94 -0.55 -18.69
C LEU A 449 15.37 0.37 -19.77
N HIS A 450 14.22 -0.01 -20.32
CA HIS A 450 13.50 0.79 -21.31
C HIS A 450 12.91 2.07 -20.66
N PRO A 451 13.05 3.27 -21.26
CA PRO A 451 12.59 4.52 -20.65
C PRO A 451 11.08 4.59 -20.32
N LEU A 452 10.22 4.03 -21.18
CA LEU A 452 8.76 4.09 -20.99
C LEU A 452 8.26 3.27 -19.79
N VAL A 453 9.03 2.31 -19.27
CA VAL A 453 8.63 1.53 -18.09
C VAL A 453 9.12 2.15 -16.78
N CYS A 454 9.94 3.21 -16.83
CA CYS A 454 10.44 3.87 -15.62
C CYS A 454 9.31 4.45 -14.76
N THR A 455 8.23 4.96 -15.38
CA THR A 455 7.04 5.42 -14.66
C THR A 455 6.35 4.27 -13.93
N ALA A 456 6.24 3.10 -14.57
CA ALA A 456 5.62 1.91 -14.02
C ALA A 456 6.44 1.31 -12.87
N PHE A 457 7.77 1.32 -12.95
CA PHE A 457 8.64 0.92 -11.83
C PHE A 457 8.85 2.02 -10.79
N ASN A 458 8.44 3.26 -11.10
CA ASN A 458 8.80 4.48 -10.37
C ASN A 458 10.33 4.59 -10.16
N ALA A 459 11.10 4.23 -11.19
CA ALA A 459 12.55 4.06 -11.15
C ALA A 459 13.29 5.28 -11.72
N ASP A 460 14.38 5.66 -11.05
CA ASP A 460 15.29 6.73 -11.46
C ASP A 460 16.69 6.17 -11.73
N PHE A 461 17.55 6.93 -12.42
CA PHE A 461 18.90 6.48 -12.80
C PHE A 461 20.01 7.13 -11.95
N ASP A 462 19.82 7.18 -10.63
CA ASP A 462 20.74 7.80 -9.66
C ASP A 462 21.53 6.77 -8.79
N GLY A 463 21.41 5.48 -9.13
CA GLY A 463 22.03 4.38 -8.39
C GLY A 463 21.04 3.31 -7.94
N ASP A 464 19.76 3.47 -8.29
CA ASP A 464 18.72 2.45 -8.11
C ASP A 464 19.12 1.09 -8.66
N GLN A 465 18.63 0.04 -8.00
CA GLN A 465 18.93 -1.34 -8.34
C GLN A 465 17.65 -2.12 -8.62
N MET A 466 17.71 -3.00 -9.61
CA MET A 466 16.62 -3.94 -9.92
C MET A 466 17.10 -5.38 -9.82
N ALA A 467 16.18 -6.24 -9.36
CA ALA A 467 16.40 -7.67 -9.31
C ALA A 467 15.89 -8.34 -10.59
N VAL A 468 16.61 -9.37 -11.03
CA VAL A 468 16.27 -10.23 -12.18
C VAL A 468 15.92 -11.61 -11.63
N HIS A 469 14.86 -12.21 -12.13
CA HIS A 469 14.49 -13.61 -11.86
C HIS A 469 14.26 -14.37 -13.17
N VAL A 470 14.76 -15.60 -13.26
CA VAL A 470 14.59 -16.45 -14.45
C VAL A 470 13.48 -17.49 -14.22
N PRO A 471 12.35 -17.43 -14.94
CA PRO A 471 11.34 -18.49 -14.92
C PRO A 471 11.92 -19.76 -15.56
N LEU A 472 11.79 -20.90 -14.87
CA LEU A 472 12.41 -22.17 -15.30
C LEU A 472 11.41 -23.10 -16.00
N SER A 473 10.21 -23.27 -15.46
CA SER A 473 9.21 -24.16 -16.06
C SER A 473 8.59 -23.54 -17.31
N LEU A 474 8.08 -24.37 -18.21
CA LEU A 474 7.46 -23.92 -19.45
C LEU A 474 6.20 -23.12 -19.16
N GLU A 475 5.42 -23.54 -18.17
CA GLU A 475 4.20 -22.87 -17.72
C GLU A 475 4.53 -21.45 -17.21
N ALA A 476 5.59 -21.31 -16.41
CA ALA A 476 6.00 -20.00 -15.89
C ALA A 476 6.52 -19.07 -17.01
N GLN A 477 7.19 -19.61 -18.03
CA GLN A 477 7.62 -18.83 -19.20
C GLN A 477 6.42 -18.37 -20.04
N LEU A 478 5.44 -19.24 -20.28
CA LEU A 478 4.20 -18.92 -20.98
C LEU A 478 3.38 -17.89 -20.20
N GLU A 479 3.25 -18.05 -18.89
CA GLU A 479 2.58 -17.12 -17.99
C GLU A 479 3.25 -15.74 -18.01
N ALA A 480 4.59 -15.70 -17.89
CA ALA A 480 5.35 -14.46 -17.95
C ALA A 480 5.12 -13.73 -19.28
N ARG A 481 5.11 -14.45 -20.40
CA ARG A 481 4.88 -13.90 -21.74
C ARG A 481 3.42 -13.43 -21.96
N ALA A 482 2.45 -14.20 -21.48
CA ALA A 482 1.03 -13.90 -21.68
C ALA A 482 0.52 -12.80 -20.72
N LEU A 483 0.91 -12.85 -19.45
CA LEU A 483 0.34 -12.00 -18.39
C LEU A 483 1.26 -10.86 -17.97
N MET A 484 2.57 -11.11 -17.85
CA MET A 484 3.51 -10.17 -17.20
C MET A 484 4.35 -9.33 -18.17
N MET A 485 4.32 -9.64 -19.47
CA MET A 485 5.08 -8.91 -20.48
C MET A 485 4.75 -7.41 -20.43
N SER A 486 5.78 -6.56 -20.52
CA SER A 486 5.62 -5.10 -20.46
C SER A 486 4.66 -4.56 -21.52
N THR A 487 4.65 -5.17 -22.72
CA THR A 487 3.75 -4.80 -23.83
C THR A 487 2.29 -5.09 -23.56
N ASN A 488 1.98 -6.00 -22.63
CA ASN A 488 0.60 -6.35 -22.28
C ASN A 488 0.06 -5.50 -21.13
N ASN A 489 0.94 -4.84 -20.37
CA ASN A 489 0.61 -4.10 -19.15
C ASN A 489 0.86 -2.59 -19.36
N ILE A 490 0.07 -1.98 -20.24
CA ILE A 490 0.27 -0.57 -20.65
C ILE A 490 -0.66 0.42 -19.96
N LEU A 491 -1.73 -0.05 -19.31
CA LEU A 491 -2.67 0.78 -18.57
C LEU A 491 -2.43 0.68 -17.06
N SER A 492 -2.81 1.73 -16.35
CA SER A 492 -2.86 1.75 -14.90
C SER A 492 -4.07 0.94 -14.40
N PRO A 493 -3.89 0.02 -13.43
CA PRO A 493 -4.98 -0.76 -12.87
C PRO A 493 -5.97 0.08 -12.03
N ALA A 494 -5.60 1.31 -11.66
CA ALA A 494 -6.44 2.16 -10.81
C ALA A 494 -7.50 2.94 -11.61
N ASN A 495 -7.15 3.41 -12.81
CA ASN A 495 -8.00 4.33 -13.59
C ASN A 495 -8.10 3.97 -15.09
N GLY A 496 -7.33 3.00 -15.59
CA GLY A 496 -7.34 2.61 -17.00
C GLY A 496 -6.71 3.63 -17.95
N GLU A 497 -5.97 4.60 -17.43
CA GLU A 497 -5.16 5.49 -18.27
C GLU A 497 -3.83 4.82 -18.66
N PRO A 498 -3.24 5.15 -19.82
CA PRO A 498 -1.92 4.64 -20.18
C PRO A 498 -0.86 5.07 -19.16
N ILE A 499 -0.05 4.12 -18.68
CA ILE A 499 1.07 4.40 -17.77
C ILE A 499 2.41 4.53 -18.51
N ILE A 500 2.51 3.92 -19.69
CA ILE A 500 3.68 3.98 -20.60
C ILE A 500 3.77 5.31 -21.36
N VAL A 501 3.27 6.39 -20.75
CA VAL A 501 3.30 7.72 -21.35
C VAL A 501 4.74 8.23 -21.34
N PRO A 502 5.24 8.76 -22.47
CA PRO A 502 6.50 9.46 -22.52
C PRO A 502 6.64 10.48 -21.38
N THR A 503 7.83 10.58 -20.80
CA THR A 503 8.11 11.54 -19.74
C THR A 503 9.35 12.37 -20.04
N GLN A 504 9.51 13.48 -19.32
CA GLN A 504 10.70 14.33 -19.35
C GLN A 504 11.08 14.73 -20.79
N ASP A 505 12.28 14.39 -21.21
CA ASP A 505 12.90 14.84 -22.46
C ASP A 505 12.11 14.43 -23.71
N VAL A 506 11.46 13.26 -23.69
CA VAL A 506 10.65 12.80 -24.83
C VAL A 506 9.46 13.74 -25.05
N VAL A 507 8.79 14.15 -23.97
CA VAL A 507 7.69 15.12 -24.03
C VAL A 507 8.22 16.46 -24.51
N LEU A 508 9.39 16.87 -24.03
CA LEU A 508 10.02 18.14 -24.40
C LEU A 508 10.31 18.21 -25.90
N GLY A 509 10.87 17.14 -26.48
CA GLY A 509 11.15 17.05 -27.92
C GLY A 509 9.88 17.08 -28.77
N LEU A 510 8.84 16.34 -28.37
CA LEU A 510 7.54 16.34 -29.07
C LEU A 510 6.83 17.69 -28.96
N TYR A 511 6.87 18.32 -27.78
CA TYR A 511 6.30 19.65 -27.56
C TYR A 511 7.02 20.70 -28.41
N TYR A 512 8.36 20.71 -28.39
CA TYR A 512 9.17 21.61 -29.22
C TYR A 512 8.81 21.43 -30.70
N MET A 513 8.83 20.19 -31.19
CA MET A 513 8.49 19.86 -32.57
C MET A 513 7.10 20.31 -33.01
N THR A 514 6.11 20.25 -32.12
CA THR A 514 4.71 20.58 -32.46
C THR A 514 4.33 22.02 -32.24
N ARG A 515 5.27 22.85 -31.77
CA ARG A 515 5.03 24.27 -31.54
C ARG A 515 5.02 25.06 -32.84
N ALA A 516 4.12 26.03 -32.94
CA ALA A 516 4.05 26.97 -34.05
C ALA A 516 4.65 28.32 -33.63
N LEU A 517 5.40 28.96 -34.53
CA LEU A 517 5.93 30.31 -34.35
C LEU A 517 5.49 31.20 -35.52
N GLU A 518 5.46 32.51 -35.27
CA GLU A 518 5.17 33.50 -36.32
C GLU A 518 6.46 33.94 -37.01
N ASN A 519 6.36 34.28 -38.31
CA ASN A 519 7.44 34.89 -39.10
C ASN A 519 8.73 34.04 -39.18
N VAL A 520 8.56 32.72 -39.32
CA VAL A 520 9.66 31.76 -39.48
C VAL A 520 9.85 31.34 -40.92
N LYS A 521 11.04 30.85 -41.25
CA LYS A 521 11.42 30.48 -42.62
C LYS A 521 10.49 29.40 -43.19
N GLY A 522 9.87 29.69 -44.33
CA GLY A 522 8.98 28.74 -45.01
C GLY A 522 7.50 28.84 -44.61
N GLU A 523 7.11 29.86 -43.85
CA GLU A 523 5.71 30.12 -43.52
C GLU A 523 4.83 30.31 -44.77
N GLY A 524 3.63 29.72 -44.75
CA GLY A 524 2.65 29.81 -45.84
C GLY A 524 2.93 28.90 -47.05
N THR A 525 4.03 28.14 -47.04
CA THR A 525 4.34 27.17 -48.10
C THR A 525 3.32 26.03 -48.13
N VAL A 526 3.05 25.52 -49.34
CA VAL A 526 2.09 24.44 -49.57
C VAL A 526 2.83 23.24 -50.11
N PHE A 527 2.72 22.10 -49.43
CA PHE A 527 3.41 20.85 -49.78
C PHE A 527 2.43 19.80 -50.31
N ALA A 528 2.90 19.03 -51.28
CA ALA A 528 2.13 17.98 -51.92
C ALA A 528 2.00 16.73 -51.06
N ASN A 529 3.00 16.41 -50.24
CA ASN A 529 3.04 15.25 -49.35
C ASN A 529 4.08 15.42 -48.21
N ILE A 530 4.12 14.47 -47.27
CA ILE A 530 5.05 14.47 -46.13
C ILE A 530 6.52 14.33 -46.57
N ALA A 531 6.80 13.56 -47.64
CA ALA A 531 8.17 13.36 -48.12
C ALA A 531 8.80 14.65 -48.67
N GLU A 532 7.99 15.54 -49.24
CA GLU A 532 8.42 16.88 -49.65
C GLU A 532 8.73 17.77 -48.45
N VAL A 533 7.91 17.71 -47.40
CA VAL A 533 8.15 18.42 -46.12
C VAL A 533 9.47 17.95 -45.50
N HIS A 534 9.70 16.63 -45.44
CA HIS A 534 10.92 16.06 -44.90
C HIS A 534 12.16 16.50 -45.69
N ARG A 535 12.07 16.54 -47.03
CA ARG A 535 13.16 17.02 -47.88
C ARG A 535 13.45 18.50 -47.66
N ALA A 536 12.39 19.32 -47.58
CA ALA A 536 12.52 20.76 -47.37
C ALA A 536 13.11 21.09 -45.99
N TYR A 537 12.76 20.32 -44.96
CA TYR A 537 13.32 20.48 -43.62
C TYR A 537 14.80 20.08 -43.56
N GLU A 538 15.16 18.92 -44.11
CA GLU A 538 16.55 18.45 -44.15
C GLU A 538 17.44 19.32 -45.06
N SER A 539 16.89 19.95 -46.10
CA SER A 539 17.62 20.95 -46.90
C SER A 539 17.66 22.34 -46.27
N HIS A 540 17.17 22.50 -45.03
CA HIS A 540 17.05 23.78 -44.31
C HIS A 540 16.29 24.87 -45.09
N ALA A 541 15.38 24.48 -45.98
CA ALA A 541 14.54 25.41 -46.74
C ALA A 541 13.38 25.94 -45.88
N VAL A 542 12.91 25.13 -44.92
CA VAL A 542 11.85 25.49 -43.97
C VAL A 542 12.25 25.18 -42.53
N ASP A 543 11.68 25.91 -41.58
CA ASP A 543 11.86 25.69 -40.16
C ASP A 543 10.78 24.74 -39.59
N LEU A 544 11.10 24.04 -38.49
CA LEU A 544 10.22 23.06 -37.85
C LEU A 544 8.89 23.67 -37.37
N HIS A 545 8.96 24.93 -36.92
CA HIS A 545 7.83 25.66 -36.36
C HIS A 545 7.01 26.42 -37.42
N ALA A 546 7.39 26.34 -38.70
CA ALA A 546 6.71 27.05 -39.78
C ALA A 546 5.30 26.52 -40.00
N LYS A 547 4.34 27.45 -40.09
CA LYS A 547 2.95 27.15 -40.44
C LYS A 547 2.85 26.91 -41.94
N VAL A 548 2.39 25.72 -42.31
CA VAL A 548 2.40 25.23 -43.69
C VAL A 548 1.11 24.49 -43.99
N LYS A 549 0.77 24.37 -45.28
CA LYS A 549 -0.37 23.53 -45.72
C LYS A 549 0.15 22.26 -46.32
N VAL A 550 -0.27 21.11 -45.81
CA VAL A 550 0.18 19.81 -46.30
C VAL A 550 -1.01 19.00 -46.73
N ARG A 551 -0.93 18.42 -47.93
CA ARG A 551 -1.93 17.45 -48.39
C ARG A 551 -1.64 16.09 -47.73
N LEU A 552 -2.57 15.65 -46.88
CA LEU A 552 -2.48 14.42 -46.11
C LEU A 552 -3.54 13.42 -46.56
N ARG A 553 -3.15 12.16 -46.74
CA ARG A 553 -4.05 11.04 -46.94
C ARG A 553 -4.39 10.45 -45.57
N GLN A 554 -5.64 10.55 -45.16
CA GLN A 554 -6.12 10.01 -43.89
C GLN A 554 -7.00 8.79 -44.16
N VAL A 555 -6.80 7.74 -43.37
CA VAL A 555 -7.67 6.56 -43.39
C VAL A 555 -8.52 6.61 -42.13
N GLU A 556 -9.83 6.68 -42.29
CA GLU A 556 -10.78 6.61 -41.19
C GLU A 556 -11.35 5.19 -41.10
N LEU A 557 -11.48 4.68 -39.87
CA LEU A 557 -12.11 3.40 -39.58
C LEU A 557 -13.56 3.65 -39.15
N GLY A 558 -14.51 3.10 -39.90
CA GLY A 558 -15.92 3.05 -39.55
C GLY A 558 -16.20 2.08 -38.39
N LYS A 559 -17.40 2.18 -37.78
CA LYS A 559 -17.82 1.34 -36.63
C LYS A 559 -17.84 -0.16 -36.92
N SER A 560 -17.96 -0.55 -38.19
CA SER A 560 -17.93 -1.94 -38.70
C SER A 560 -16.55 -2.39 -39.19
N GLY A 561 -15.50 -1.57 -39.05
CA GLY A 561 -14.15 -1.85 -39.56
C GLY A 561 -13.93 -1.48 -41.03
N GLU A 562 -14.91 -0.86 -41.70
CA GLU A 562 -14.75 -0.33 -43.05
C GLU A 562 -13.71 0.79 -43.08
N ARG A 563 -12.79 0.72 -44.05
CA ARG A 563 -11.71 1.70 -44.24
C ARG A 563 -12.08 2.68 -45.33
N SER A 564 -12.25 3.95 -44.99
CA SER A 564 -12.44 5.03 -45.96
C SER A 564 -11.19 5.90 -46.02
N ALA A 565 -10.68 6.16 -47.23
CA ALA A 565 -9.51 7.01 -47.42
C ALA A 565 -9.98 8.40 -47.89
N LYS A 566 -9.68 9.42 -47.10
CA LYS A 566 -9.96 10.83 -47.43
C LYS A 566 -8.65 11.58 -47.57
N THR A 567 -8.48 12.29 -48.67
CA THR A 567 -7.33 13.18 -48.87
C THR A 567 -7.79 14.62 -48.70
N SER A 568 -7.14 15.37 -47.82
CA SER A 568 -7.46 16.77 -47.57
C SER A 568 -6.18 17.61 -47.44
N LEU A 569 -6.29 18.89 -47.79
CA LEU A 569 -5.28 19.88 -47.50
C LEU A 569 -5.50 20.37 -46.05
N VAL A 570 -4.49 20.23 -45.20
CA VAL A 570 -4.59 20.52 -43.76
C VAL A 570 -3.60 21.62 -43.39
N ASP A 571 -4.07 22.63 -42.65
CA ASP A 571 -3.23 23.64 -42.03
C ASP A 571 -2.50 23.05 -40.81
N THR A 572 -1.17 23.05 -40.83
CA THR A 572 -0.35 22.40 -39.80
C THR A 572 1.03 23.08 -39.68
N THR A 573 1.95 22.48 -38.93
CA THR A 573 3.37 22.90 -38.92
C THR A 573 4.24 21.82 -39.54
N VAL A 574 5.46 22.18 -39.96
CA VAL A 574 6.45 21.23 -40.49
C VAL A 574 6.66 20.07 -39.50
N GLY A 575 6.88 20.36 -38.22
CA GLY A 575 7.08 19.31 -37.20
C GLY A 575 5.84 18.44 -36.96
N ARG A 576 4.63 19.00 -36.96
CA ARG A 576 3.38 18.21 -36.87
C ARG A 576 3.18 17.33 -38.10
N ALA A 577 3.52 17.82 -39.29
CA ALA A 577 3.46 17.03 -40.52
C ALA A 577 4.45 15.86 -40.51
N LEU A 578 5.66 16.05 -39.97
CA LEU A 578 6.63 14.95 -39.78
C LEU A 578 6.11 13.90 -38.79
N LEU A 579 5.39 14.31 -37.74
CA LEU A 579 4.73 13.36 -36.83
C LEU A 579 3.61 12.55 -37.49
N ALA A 580 3.06 12.99 -38.62
CA ALA A 580 2.08 12.21 -39.36
C ALA A 580 2.66 10.89 -39.89
N GLU A 581 3.98 10.80 -40.09
CA GLU A 581 4.65 9.58 -40.58
C GLU A 581 4.65 8.45 -39.54
N ILE A 582 4.69 8.79 -38.25
CA ILE A 582 4.69 7.79 -37.17
C ILE A 582 3.29 7.36 -36.75
N LEU A 583 2.26 8.14 -37.09
CA LEU A 583 0.88 7.87 -36.73
C LEU A 583 0.39 6.57 -37.37
N PRO A 584 -0.25 5.66 -36.60
CA PRO A 584 -0.82 4.46 -37.16
C PRO A 584 -2.05 4.78 -38.04
N GLU A 585 -2.26 3.97 -39.07
CA GLU A 585 -3.44 4.08 -39.92
C GLU A 585 -4.71 3.91 -39.09
N GLY A 586 -5.73 4.75 -39.32
CA GLY A 586 -6.99 4.73 -38.57
C GLY A 586 -7.07 5.75 -37.42
N LEU A 587 -5.96 6.38 -37.03
CA LEU A 587 -5.97 7.48 -36.06
C LEU A 587 -6.09 8.83 -36.76
N SER A 588 -6.97 9.71 -36.27
CA SER A 588 -7.17 11.03 -36.87
C SER A 588 -5.98 11.94 -36.60
N PHE A 589 -5.44 12.56 -37.67
CA PHE A 589 -4.36 13.54 -37.57
C PHE A 589 -4.76 14.77 -36.73
N ALA A 590 -6.06 15.07 -36.60
CA ALA A 590 -6.52 16.18 -35.76
C ALA A 590 -6.06 16.05 -34.30
N LEU A 591 -5.89 14.82 -33.81
CA LEU A 591 -5.37 14.57 -32.45
C LEU A 591 -3.89 14.94 -32.32
N ALA A 592 -3.10 14.76 -33.39
CA ALA A 592 -1.69 15.10 -33.44
C ALA A 592 -1.43 16.55 -33.88
N ASN A 593 -2.40 17.21 -34.53
CA ASN A 593 -2.30 18.59 -35.00
C ASN A 593 -2.53 19.63 -33.89
N THR A 594 -1.95 19.38 -32.71
CA THR A 594 -1.99 20.26 -31.54
C THR A 594 -0.60 20.32 -30.90
N GLU A 595 -0.38 21.25 -29.98
CA GLU A 595 0.84 21.25 -29.18
C GLU A 595 0.84 20.02 -28.25
N LEU A 596 1.81 19.13 -28.42
CA LEU A 596 1.88 17.86 -27.71
C LEU A 596 2.46 18.06 -26.31
N THR A 597 1.63 18.60 -25.41
CA THR A 597 1.88 18.57 -23.96
C THR A 597 1.78 17.14 -23.43
N LYS A 598 2.30 16.88 -22.22
CA LYS A 598 2.17 15.56 -21.56
C LYS A 598 0.72 15.03 -21.53
N LYS A 599 -0.25 15.91 -21.27
CA LYS A 599 -1.68 15.56 -21.26
C LYS A 599 -2.18 15.17 -22.65
N ASN A 600 -1.81 15.92 -23.67
CA ASN A 600 -2.21 15.66 -25.06
C ASN A 600 -1.57 14.37 -25.60
N ILE A 601 -0.32 14.08 -25.23
CA ILE A 601 0.35 12.82 -25.58
C ILE A 601 -0.36 11.63 -24.93
N SER A 602 -0.70 11.72 -23.63
CA SER A 602 -1.47 10.67 -22.95
C SER A 602 -2.82 10.43 -23.63
N ARG A 603 -3.54 11.51 -23.99
CA ARG A 603 -4.80 11.44 -24.75
C ARG A 603 -4.61 10.76 -26.11
N LEU A 604 -3.53 11.07 -26.81
CA LEU A 604 -3.21 10.49 -28.12
C LEU A 604 -2.98 8.97 -28.02
N ILE A 605 -2.19 8.52 -27.04
CA ILE A 605 -1.93 7.09 -26.78
C ILE A 605 -3.22 6.38 -26.35
N ASN A 606 -4.02 6.99 -25.48
CA ASN A 606 -5.28 6.40 -25.01
C ASN A 606 -6.28 6.21 -26.17
N GLN A 607 -6.39 7.18 -27.09
CA GLN A 607 -7.22 7.05 -28.29
C GLN A 607 -6.70 5.99 -29.25
N CYS A 608 -5.38 5.86 -29.39
CA CYS A 608 -4.75 4.77 -30.15
C CYS A 608 -5.17 3.41 -29.58
N TYR A 609 -5.06 3.24 -28.26
CA TYR A 609 -5.42 2.00 -27.59
C TYR A 609 -6.88 1.62 -27.76
N ARG A 610 -7.79 2.57 -27.56
CA ARG A 610 -9.24 2.32 -27.64
C ARG A 610 -9.74 2.00 -29.05
N ARG A 611 -9.08 2.55 -30.09
CA ARG A 611 -9.51 2.37 -31.50
C ARG A 611 -8.78 1.27 -32.24
N LEU A 612 -7.47 1.15 -32.04
CA LEU A 612 -6.58 0.28 -32.82
C LEU A 612 -6.11 -0.94 -32.02
N GLY A 613 -6.23 -0.90 -30.70
CA GLY A 613 -5.87 -1.99 -29.81
C GLY A 613 -4.40 -1.97 -29.38
N LEU A 614 -3.96 -3.09 -28.79
CA LEU A 614 -2.70 -3.16 -28.05
C LEU A 614 -1.45 -3.03 -28.94
N LYS A 615 -1.38 -3.81 -30.03
CA LYS A 615 -0.18 -3.94 -30.86
C LYS A 615 0.23 -2.61 -31.49
N ASP A 616 -0.72 -1.92 -32.12
CA ASP A 616 -0.45 -0.65 -32.80
C ASP A 616 -0.09 0.45 -31.79
N THR A 617 -0.69 0.42 -30.59
CA THR A 617 -0.36 1.34 -29.50
C THR A 617 1.08 1.17 -29.02
N VAL A 618 1.54 -0.07 -28.84
CA VAL A 618 2.91 -0.36 -28.41
C VAL A 618 3.93 0.13 -29.45
N VAL A 619 3.69 -0.19 -30.73
CA VAL A 619 4.58 0.26 -31.82
C VAL A 619 4.60 1.79 -31.91
N PHE A 620 3.43 2.42 -31.74
CA PHE A 620 3.32 3.87 -31.76
C PHE A 620 4.03 4.53 -30.59
N ALA A 621 3.93 3.98 -29.38
CA ALA A 621 4.62 4.48 -28.20
C ALA A 621 6.16 4.42 -28.35
N ASP A 622 6.69 3.31 -28.89
CA ASP A 622 8.13 3.18 -29.17
C ASP A 622 8.59 4.21 -30.21
N LYS A 623 7.84 4.38 -31.31
CA LYS A 623 8.15 5.41 -32.33
C LYS A 623 8.12 6.83 -31.75
N LEU A 624 7.11 7.15 -30.93
CA LEU A 624 7.03 8.44 -30.25
C LEU A 624 8.24 8.69 -29.35
N MET A 625 8.73 7.65 -28.66
CA MET A 625 9.93 7.72 -27.83
C MET A 625 11.16 8.09 -28.66
N TYR A 626 11.43 7.35 -29.75
CA TYR A 626 12.58 7.61 -30.61
C TYR A 626 12.53 9.02 -31.22
N THR A 627 11.38 9.43 -31.73
CA THR A 627 11.17 10.77 -32.30
C THR A 627 11.40 11.84 -31.22
N GLY A 628 10.80 11.70 -30.03
CA GLY A 628 10.96 12.67 -28.96
C GLY A 628 12.42 12.87 -28.55
N PHE A 629 13.21 11.78 -28.39
CA PHE A 629 14.64 11.91 -28.07
C PHE A 629 15.45 12.60 -29.18
N ALA A 630 15.19 12.26 -30.45
CA ALA A 630 15.89 12.85 -31.58
C ALA A 630 15.67 14.37 -31.66
N TYR A 631 14.42 14.82 -31.53
CA TYR A 631 14.08 16.25 -31.59
C TYR A 631 14.39 16.99 -30.29
N ALA A 632 14.36 16.33 -29.13
CA ALA A 632 14.83 16.95 -27.87
C ALA A 632 16.32 17.30 -27.95
N THR A 633 17.14 16.41 -28.52
CA THR A 633 18.58 16.65 -28.72
C THR A 633 18.82 17.81 -29.69
N ARG A 634 18.08 17.85 -30.80
CA ARG A 634 18.16 18.95 -31.78
C ARG A 634 17.68 20.29 -31.22
N ALA A 635 16.72 20.29 -30.29
CA ALA A 635 16.18 21.52 -29.69
C ALA A 635 17.21 22.28 -28.85
N GLY A 636 18.27 21.61 -28.34
CA GLY A 636 19.35 22.27 -27.61
C GLY A 636 18.90 23.00 -26.34
N ILE A 637 17.84 22.50 -25.68
CA ILE A 637 17.24 23.16 -24.52
C ILE A 637 18.23 23.13 -23.34
N SER A 638 18.46 24.29 -22.75
CA SER A 638 19.41 24.51 -21.64
C SER A 638 18.77 25.38 -20.56
N ILE A 639 19.38 25.44 -19.37
CA ILE A 639 18.98 26.34 -18.30
C ILE A 639 20.15 27.27 -17.99
N GLY A 640 19.97 28.56 -18.28
CA GLY A 640 20.90 29.62 -17.93
C GLY A 640 20.35 30.56 -16.84
N ILE A 641 21.23 31.43 -16.33
CA ILE A 641 20.84 32.47 -15.35
C ILE A 641 19.89 33.51 -15.97
N ASP A 642 20.03 33.78 -17.28
CA ASP A 642 19.22 34.76 -18.00
C ASP A 642 17.82 34.25 -18.36
N ASP A 643 17.65 32.92 -18.39
CA ASP A 643 16.32 32.32 -18.57
C ASP A 643 15.40 32.63 -17.38
N MET A 644 15.95 32.86 -16.19
CA MET A 644 15.20 33.12 -14.96
C MET A 644 14.78 34.60 -14.85
N LYS A 645 13.96 35.10 -15.79
CA LYS A 645 13.53 36.52 -15.84
C LYS A 645 12.70 36.91 -14.61
N ILE A 646 13.16 37.91 -13.85
CA ILE A 646 12.45 38.45 -12.68
C ILE A 646 11.47 39.52 -13.17
N PRO A 647 10.18 39.49 -12.77
CA PRO A 647 9.20 40.50 -13.17
C PRO A 647 9.53 41.87 -12.57
N VAL A 648 9.40 42.92 -13.36
CA VAL A 648 9.71 44.30 -12.95
C VAL A 648 8.68 44.79 -11.92
N GLU A 649 7.42 44.34 -12.05
CA GLU A 649 6.30 44.67 -11.17
C GLU A 649 6.49 44.13 -9.74
N LYS A 650 7.41 43.17 -9.53
CA LYS A 650 7.66 42.55 -8.22
C LYS A 650 7.91 43.58 -7.13
N LYS A 651 8.72 44.62 -7.41
CA LYS A 651 9.06 45.64 -6.41
C LYS A 651 7.83 46.40 -5.93
N ALA A 652 6.99 46.84 -6.87
CA ALA A 652 5.75 47.55 -6.55
C ALA A 652 4.77 46.67 -5.74
N ILE A 653 4.63 45.40 -6.11
CA ILE A 653 3.76 44.45 -5.40
C ILE A 653 4.24 44.21 -3.96
N LEU A 654 5.56 44.12 -3.74
CA LEU A 654 6.11 43.95 -2.39
C LEU A 654 5.94 45.20 -1.53
N GLU A 655 6.13 46.40 -2.08
CA GLU A 655 5.93 47.66 -1.36
C GLU A 655 4.46 47.87 -0.95
N GLU A 656 3.51 47.46 -1.79
CA GLU A 656 2.07 47.47 -1.47
C GLU A 656 1.76 46.54 -0.28
N ALA A 657 2.25 45.30 -0.34
CA ALA A 657 2.06 44.33 0.73
C ALA A 657 2.71 44.76 2.07
N GLU A 658 3.88 45.39 2.02
CA GLU A 658 4.55 45.92 3.22
C GLU A 658 3.77 47.06 3.87
N LYS A 659 3.13 47.93 3.06
CA LYS A 659 2.25 48.98 3.57
C LYS A 659 1.01 48.39 4.24
N GLU A 660 0.35 47.41 3.61
CA GLU A 660 -0.80 46.72 4.20
C GLU A 660 -0.43 46.06 5.55
N VAL A 661 0.70 45.36 5.62
CA VAL A 661 1.17 44.74 6.87
C VAL A 661 1.44 45.78 7.94
N THR A 662 2.00 46.94 7.57
CA THR A 662 2.26 48.05 8.50
C THR A 662 0.96 48.65 9.03
N GLU A 663 -0.06 48.78 8.18
CA GLU A 663 -1.39 49.24 8.59
C GLU A 663 -2.05 48.27 9.58
N ILE A 664 -2.02 46.96 9.30
CA ILE A 664 -2.52 45.92 10.23
C ILE A 664 -1.75 45.94 11.56
N GLN A 665 -0.44 46.16 11.52
CA GLN A 665 0.37 46.30 12.73
C GLN A 665 -0.04 47.55 13.53
N GLY A 666 -0.36 48.66 12.85
CA GLY A 666 -0.92 49.86 13.48
C GLY A 666 -2.29 49.61 14.12
N GLN A 667 -3.18 48.86 13.45
CA GLN A 667 -4.48 48.45 13.99
C GLN A 667 -4.34 47.58 15.24
N TYR A 668 -3.34 46.68 15.27
CA TYR A 668 -3.01 45.88 16.45
C TYR A 668 -2.53 46.77 17.61
N GLN A 669 -1.64 47.73 17.34
CA GLN A 669 -1.16 48.68 18.36
C GLN A 669 -2.26 49.58 18.92
N SER A 670 -3.27 49.92 18.10
CA SER A 670 -4.45 50.68 18.55
C SER A 670 -5.53 49.80 19.19
N GLY A 671 -5.32 48.48 19.30
CA GLY A 671 -6.26 47.55 19.94
C GLY A 671 -7.50 47.17 19.11
N LEU A 672 -7.51 47.43 17.80
CA LEU A 672 -8.64 47.10 16.92
C LEU A 672 -8.68 45.63 16.50
N VAL A 673 -7.55 44.93 16.62
CA VAL A 673 -7.35 43.55 16.14
C VAL A 673 -6.60 42.78 17.22
N THR A 674 -6.89 41.49 17.40
CA THR A 674 -6.18 40.63 18.34
C THR A 674 -4.86 40.10 17.76
N ALA A 675 -3.95 39.59 18.60
CA ALA A 675 -2.67 39.03 18.14
C ALA A 675 -2.82 37.85 17.16
N GLY A 676 -3.82 36.99 17.37
CA GLY A 676 -4.13 35.86 16.49
C GLY A 676 -4.69 36.29 15.13
N GLU A 677 -5.60 37.26 15.12
CA GLU A 677 -6.16 37.83 13.89
C GLU A 677 -5.09 38.58 13.09
N ARG A 678 -4.23 39.36 13.77
CA ARG A 678 -3.07 40.03 13.15
C ARG A 678 -2.20 39.00 12.42
N TYR A 679 -1.83 37.92 13.10
CA TYR A 679 -1.02 36.85 12.50
C TYR A 679 -1.70 36.24 11.25
N ASN A 680 -2.98 35.90 11.32
CA ASN A 680 -3.72 35.32 10.19
C ASN A 680 -3.83 36.30 9.01
N LYS A 681 -4.13 37.58 9.26
CA LYS A 681 -4.19 38.62 8.23
C LYS A 681 -2.84 38.84 7.55
N VAL A 682 -1.75 38.90 8.32
CA VAL A 682 -0.39 39.05 7.76
C VAL A 682 -0.02 37.85 6.89
N VAL A 683 -0.33 36.63 7.33
CA VAL A 683 -0.10 35.41 6.55
C VAL A 683 -0.90 35.42 5.24
N ASP A 684 -2.16 35.87 5.26
CA ASP A 684 -3.01 35.96 4.07
C ASP A 684 -2.49 36.99 3.06
N ILE A 685 -2.11 38.18 3.52
CA ILE A 685 -1.50 39.24 2.68
C ILE A 685 -0.27 38.69 1.96
N TRP A 686 0.62 38.01 2.68
CA TRP A 686 1.82 37.42 2.07
C TRP A 686 1.51 36.26 1.12
N SER A 687 0.47 35.47 1.39
CA SER A 687 0.03 34.40 0.47
C SER A 687 -0.48 34.99 -0.84
N ARG A 688 -1.36 36.00 -0.77
CA ARG A 688 -1.90 36.73 -1.92
C ARG A 688 -0.82 37.44 -2.73
N THR A 689 0.11 38.09 -2.04
CA THR A 689 1.28 38.75 -2.65
C THR A 689 2.13 37.75 -3.43
N ASN A 690 2.36 36.56 -2.85
CA ASN A 690 3.11 35.49 -3.50
C ASN A 690 2.42 34.98 -4.78
N GLU A 691 1.08 34.90 -4.80
CA GLU A 691 0.31 34.57 -6.01
C GLU A 691 0.36 35.69 -7.06
N ARG A 692 0.25 36.96 -6.66
CA ARG A 692 0.38 38.13 -7.56
C ARG A 692 1.75 38.15 -8.24
N VAL A 693 2.83 37.95 -7.49
CA VAL A 693 4.20 37.86 -8.04
C VAL A 693 4.34 36.66 -8.97
N ALA A 694 3.75 35.50 -8.63
CA ALA A 694 3.78 34.32 -9.48
C ALA A 694 3.07 34.57 -10.83
N LYS A 695 1.92 35.25 -10.81
CA LYS A 695 1.17 35.61 -12.02
C LYS A 695 1.97 36.57 -12.90
N ALA A 696 2.47 37.67 -12.33
CA ALA A 696 3.29 38.64 -13.05
C ALA A 696 4.54 37.99 -13.68
N MET A 697 5.18 37.06 -12.96
CA MET A 697 6.30 36.28 -13.47
C MET A 697 5.91 35.37 -14.64
N MET A 698 4.80 34.63 -14.54
CA MET A 698 4.33 33.73 -15.60
C MET A 698 3.93 34.50 -16.86
N ASP A 699 3.28 35.64 -16.71
CA ASP A 699 2.90 36.52 -17.82
C ASP A 699 4.16 37.10 -18.49
N GLY A 700 5.15 37.52 -17.70
CA GLY A 700 6.41 38.09 -18.19
C GLY A 700 7.36 37.08 -18.86
N ILE A 701 7.38 35.82 -18.41
CA ILE A 701 8.21 34.75 -19.02
C ILE A 701 7.48 34.02 -20.14
N GLY A 702 6.15 34.07 -20.17
CA GLY A 702 5.31 33.24 -21.05
C GLY A 702 5.07 33.83 -22.43
N ALA A 703 5.27 35.13 -22.62
CA ALA A 703 5.03 35.81 -23.90
C ALA A 703 6.28 36.55 -24.40
N ASP A 704 6.58 36.41 -25.70
CA ASP A 704 7.58 37.20 -26.43
C ASP A 704 6.85 38.05 -27.49
N ARG A 705 7.27 39.32 -27.64
CA ARG A 705 6.74 40.26 -28.64
C ARG A 705 7.59 40.20 -29.91
N ILE A 706 7.00 39.77 -31.02
CA ILE A 706 7.68 39.68 -32.33
C ILE A 706 6.98 40.55 -33.36
N LYS A 707 7.75 41.15 -34.27
CA LYS A 707 7.23 41.85 -35.44
C LYS A 707 6.96 40.85 -36.57
N THR A 708 5.71 40.81 -37.03
CA THR A 708 5.32 40.03 -38.21
C THR A 708 5.89 40.62 -39.49
N ALA A 709 5.85 39.85 -40.60
CA ALA A 709 6.27 40.32 -41.92
C ALA A 709 5.51 41.57 -42.41
N LYS A 710 4.34 41.88 -41.83
CA LYS A 710 3.54 43.08 -42.10
C LYS A 710 3.88 44.28 -41.19
N GLY A 711 4.84 44.13 -40.29
CA GLY A 711 5.27 45.17 -39.34
C GLY A 711 4.44 45.26 -38.05
N GLU A 712 3.39 44.45 -37.89
CA GLU A 712 2.55 44.41 -36.70
C GLU A 712 3.23 43.62 -35.57
N VAL A 713 3.19 44.14 -34.35
CA VAL A 713 3.72 43.47 -33.16
C VAL A 713 2.67 42.48 -32.66
N VAL A 714 2.99 41.18 -32.72
CA VAL A 714 2.14 40.10 -32.23
C VAL A 714 2.83 39.47 -31.02
N GLU A 715 2.04 39.20 -29.99
CA GLU A 715 2.48 38.41 -28.84
C GLU A 715 2.38 36.92 -29.18
N GLN A 716 3.51 36.23 -29.12
CA GLN A 716 3.56 34.78 -29.23
C GLN A 716 4.08 34.17 -27.93
N LYS A 717 3.80 32.88 -27.71
CA LYS A 717 4.35 32.18 -26.53
C LYS A 717 5.88 32.24 -26.56
N SER A 718 6.52 32.38 -25.40
CA SER A 718 7.97 32.53 -25.30
C SER A 718 8.77 31.26 -25.55
N MET A 719 9.90 31.38 -26.23
CA MET A 719 10.86 30.27 -26.43
C MET A 719 11.85 30.10 -25.28
N ASN A 720 11.61 30.76 -24.14
CA ASN A 720 12.38 30.55 -22.92
C ASN A 720 12.32 29.07 -22.47
N SER A 721 13.49 28.47 -22.23
CA SER A 721 13.62 27.06 -21.84
C SER A 721 12.87 26.70 -20.57
N LEU A 722 12.91 27.58 -19.55
CA LEU A 722 12.25 27.35 -18.27
C LEU A 722 10.72 27.32 -18.44
N TYR A 723 10.19 28.21 -19.27
CA TYR A 723 8.78 28.23 -19.63
C TYR A 723 8.39 26.98 -20.43
N ILE A 724 9.18 26.60 -21.43
CA ILE A 724 8.94 25.38 -22.24
C ILE A 724 8.86 24.13 -21.35
N MET A 725 9.79 23.98 -20.40
CA MET A 725 9.82 22.82 -19.50
C MET A 725 8.52 22.72 -18.66
N ALA A 726 8.01 23.83 -18.15
CA ALA A 726 6.78 23.85 -17.37
C ALA A 726 5.50 23.76 -18.22
N ASP A 727 5.39 24.50 -19.33
CA ASP A 727 4.19 24.48 -20.21
C ASP A 727 4.00 23.11 -20.88
N SER A 728 5.10 22.48 -21.30
CA SER A 728 5.06 21.11 -21.86
C SER A 728 4.61 20.05 -20.83
N GLY A 729 4.77 20.34 -19.53
CA GLY A 729 4.57 19.38 -18.44
C GLY A 729 5.64 18.29 -18.38
N ALA A 730 6.79 18.49 -19.04
CA ALA A 730 7.92 17.56 -19.02
C ALA A 730 8.56 17.51 -17.63
N ARG A 731 8.92 18.68 -17.08
CA ARG A 731 9.50 18.87 -15.75
C ARG A 731 9.34 20.32 -15.34
N GLY A 732 9.08 20.58 -14.06
CA GLY A 732 8.83 21.95 -13.61
C GLY A 732 7.35 22.19 -13.31
N SER A 733 7.08 22.96 -12.27
CA SER A 733 5.76 23.52 -11.99
C SER A 733 5.84 25.04 -11.87
N ALA A 734 4.71 25.73 -12.04
CA ALA A 734 4.64 27.18 -11.80
C ALA A 734 5.17 27.55 -10.41
N ALA A 735 4.95 26.70 -9.40
CA ALA A 735 5.47 26.90 -8.05
C ALA A 735 7.01 26.80 -7.97
N GLN A 736 7.64 25.95 -8.77
CA GLN A 736 9.10 25.84 -8.84
C GLN A 736 9.71 27.03 -9.58
N ILE A 737 9.12 27.44 -10.71
CA ILE A 737 9.54 28.65 -11.44
C ILE A 737 9.41 29.88 -10.54
N ARG A 738 8.33 29.97 -9.77
CA ARG A 738 8.12 31.04 -8.77
C ARG A 738 9.27 31.15 -7.78
N GLN A 739 9.80 30.03 -7.30
CA GLN A 739 10.94 30.07 -6.36
C GLN A 739 12.25 30.49 -7.05
N LEU A 740 12.40 30.22 -8.34
CA LEU A 740 13.59 30.59 -9.11
C LEU A 740 13.63 32.08 -9.47
N ALA A 741 12.51 32.63 -9.97
CA ALA A 741 12.47 33.98 -10.56
C ALA A 741 11.45 34.95 -9.91
N GLY A 742 10.48 34.44 -9.14
CA GLY A 742 9.48 35.25 -8.44
C GLY A 742 9.91 35.58 -7.02
N MET A 743 9.36 34.87 -6.04
CA MET A 743 9.75 34.90 -4.62
C MET A 743 9.57 33.52 -4.01
N ARG A 744 10.30 33.19 -2.95
CA ARG A 744 10.17 31.89 -2.28
C ARG A 744 8.92 31.81 -1.39
N GLY A 745 8.52 32.90 -0.76
CA GLY A 745 7.27 33.01 0.00
C GLY A 745 7.37 32.53 1.46
N LEU A 746 6.24 32.05 1.99
CA LEU A 746 6.07 31.66 3.39
C LEU A 746 6.58 30.23 3.64
N MET A 747 7.25 30.01 4.78
CA MET A 747 7.79 28.70 5.19
C MET A 747 7.02 28.15 6.38
N ALA A 748 6.91 26.82 6.49
CA ALA A 748 6.33 26.16 7.65
C ALA A 748 7.40 25.84 8.71
N ARG A 749 7.04 26.02 9.98
CA ARG A 749 7.79 25.54 11.14
C ARG A 749 7.56 24.03 11.33
N PRO A 750 8.38 23.33 12.15
CA PRO A 750 8.27 21.88 12.33
C PRO A 750 6.97 21.40 13.01
N ASP A 751 6.30 22.29 13.75
CA ASP A 751 4.97 22.13 14.34
C ASP A 751 3.84 22.27 13.31
N GLY A 752 4.13 22.79 12.12
CA GLY A 752 3.17 23.02 11.03
C GLY A 752 2.62 24.44 10.96
N SER A 753 2.96 25.32 11.93
CA SER A 753 2.58 26.73 11.87
C SER A 753 3.40 27.48 10.80
N ILE A 754 2.85 28.55 10.24
CA ILE A 754 3.53 29.33 9.19
C ILE A 754 4.42 30.40 9.84
N ILE A 755 5.64 30.60 9.34
CA ILE A 755 6.49 31.71 9.77
C ILE A 755 5.93 33.00 9.15
N GLU A 756 5.55 33.96 10.00
CA GLU A 756 4.98 35.25 9.56
C GLU A 756 5.94 36.06 8.67
N THR A 757 7.26 35.88 8.85
CA THR A 757 8.29 36.54 8.06
C THR A 757 8.53 35.79 6.74
N PRO A 758 8.11 36.33 5.58
CA PRO A 758 8.28 35.67 4.29
C PRO A 758 9.72 35.78 3.78
N ILE A 759 10.07 34.89 2.85
CA ILE A 759 11.27 35.00 2.04
C ILE A 759 10.91 35.76 0.75
N LYS A 760 11.21 37.07 0.73
CA LYS A 760 10.95 37.99 -0.41
C LYS A 760 11.86 37.71 -1.61
N ALA A 761 13.06 37.17 -1.35
CA ALA A 761 14.03 36.83 -2.36
C ALA A 761 13.67 35.54 -3.12
N ASN A 762 14.25 35.37 -4.30
CA ASN A 762 14.24 34.14 -5.09
C ASN A 762 15.65 33.53 -5.21
N PHE A 763 15.78 32.36 -5.85
CA PHE A 763 17.09 31.72 -5.98
C PHE A 763 18.06 32.47 -6.91
N ARG A 764 17.57 33.23 -7.90
CA ARG A 764 18.42 34.07 -8.75
C ARG A 764 19.02 35.27 -7.98
N GLU A 765 18.25 35.88 -7.10
CA GLU A 765 18.67 37.01 -6.25
C GLU A 765 19.58 36.55 -5.09
N GLY A 766 19.44 35.29 -4.67
CA GLY A 766 20.15 34.72 -3.53
C GLY A 766 19.39 34.90 -2.21
N LEU A 767 19.71 34.04 -1.23
CA LEU A 767 19.09 34.07 0.10
C LEU A 767 20.09 34.54 1.13
N ASN A 768 19.67 35.43 2.04
CA ASN A 768 20.49 35.77 3.20
C ASN A 768 20.50 34.63 4.24
N VAL A 769 21.41 34.71 5.22
CA VAL A 769 21.61 33.63 6.22
C VAL A 769 20.31 33.31 6.97
N LEU A 770 19.53 34.33 7.37
CA LEU A 770 18.29 34.15 8.12
C LEU A 770 17.20 33.48 7.26
N GLN A 771 17.02 33.92 6.02
CA GLN A 771 16.07 33.35 5.06
C GLN A 771 16.43 31.90 4.74
N TYR A 772 17.71 31.62 4.52
CA TYR A 772 18.20 30.26 4.31
C TYR A 772 17.91 29.40 5.53
N PHE A 773 18.28 29.85 6.74
CA PHE A 773 18.03 29.15 7.99
C PHE A 773 16.54 28.84 8.21
N ASN A 774 15.66 29.83 8.04
CA ASN A 774 14.20 29.65 8.16
C ASN A 774 13.68 28.59 7.17
N SER A 775 14.25 28.53 5.97
CA SER A 775 13.87 27.53 4.97
C SER A 775 14.30 26.10 5.34
N THR A 776 15.33 25.94 6.18
CA THR A 776 15.83 24.61 6.58
C THR A 776 14.87 23.87 7.49
N HIS A 777 14.06 24.58 8.29
CA HIS A 777 13.09 23.96 9.21
C HIS A 777 12.04 23.14 8.45
N GLY A 778 11.38 23.76 7.46
CA GLY A 778 10.39 23.09 6.62
C GLY A 778 11.01 21.97 5.78
N ALA A 779 12.20 22.19 5.21
CA ALA A 779 12.90 21.18 4.41
C ALA A 779 13.28 19.94 5.25
N ARG A 780 13.86 20.14 6.44
CA ARG A 780 14.24 19.04 7.34
C ARG A 780 13.02 18.27 7.84
N LYS A 781 11.94 18.97 8.19
CA LYS A 781 10.67 18.33 8.58
C LYS A 781 10.09 17.50 7.44
N GLY A 782 10.08 18.04 6.21
CA GLY A 782 9.64 17.33 5.02
C GLY A 782 10.43 16.04 4.76
N LEU A 783 11.76 16.10 4.87
CA LEU A 783 12.64 14.94 4.73
C LEU A 783 12.42 13.91 5.85
N ALA A 784 12.29 14.34 7.11
CA ALA A 784 12.04 13.45 8.24
C ALA A 784 10.68 12.75 8.14
N ASP A 785 9.63 13.48 7.76
CA ASP A 785 8.29 12.94 7.57
C ASP A 785 8.25 11.95 6.41
N THR A 786 8.94 12.23 5.32
CA THR A 786 9.09 11.29 4.19
C THR A 786 9.72 9.98 4.66
N ALA A 787 10.78 10.04 5.46
CA ALA A 787 11.47 8.85 5.96
C ALA A 787 10.59 8.02 6.92
N LEU A 788 9.82 8.68 7.80
CA LEU A 788 9.02 8.01 8.84
C LEU A 788 7.65 7.53 8.33
N LYS A 789 6.91 8.37 7.60
CA LYS A 789 5.51 8.09 7.22
C LYS A 789 5.39 7.04 6.13
N THR A 790 6.42 6.85 5.30
CA THR A 790 6.46 5.78 4.28
C THR A 790 6.21 4.39 4.88
N ALA A 791 6.70 4.14 6.10
CA ALA A 791 6.48 2.88 6.80
C ALA A 791 5.00 2.66 7.17
N ASN A 792 4.25 3.73 7.47
CA ASN A 792 2.84 3.67 7.84
C ASN A 792 1.96 3.34 6.63
N SER A 793 2.20 3.99 5.49
CA SER A 793 1.46 3.73 4.24
C SER A 793 1.70 2.30 3.73
N GLY A 794 2.96 1.82 3.78
CA GLY A 794 3.26 0.43 3.45
C GLY A 794 2.61 -0.58 4.42
N TYR A 795 2.53 -0.25 5.71
CA TYR A 795 1.85 -1.08 6.70
C TYR A 795 0.32 -1.12 6.50
N LEU A 796 -0.29 0.01 6.15
CA LEU A 796 -1.71 0.09 5.77
C LEU A 796 -1.99 -0.77 4.54
N THR A 797 -1.18 -0.63 3.49
CA THR A 797 -1.29 -1.42 2.26
C THR A 797 -1.29 -2.92 2.57
N ARG A 798 -0.38 -3.37 3.44
CA ARG A 798 -0.36 -4.78 3.86
C ARG A 798 -1.65 -5.18 4.59
N ARG A 799 -2.17 -4.36 5.50
CA ARG A 799 -3.45 -4.65 6.17
C ARG A 799 -4.62 -4.71 5.19
N LEU A 800 -4.63 -3.86 4.18
CA LEU A 800 -5.64 -3.90 3.12
C LEU A 800 -5.55 -5.20 2.33
N VAL A 801 -4.34 -5.65 1.96
CA VAL A 801 -4.13 -6.95 1.30
C VAL A 801 -4.56 -8.10 2.21
N ASP A 802 -4.19 -8.08 3.49
CA ASP A 802 -4.54 -9.11 4.47
C ASP A 802 -6.09 -9.29 4.59
N VAL A 803 -6.87 -8.22 4.36
CA VAL A 803 -8.35 -8.25 4.40
C VAL A 803 -8.97 -8.58 3.04
N ALA A 804 -8.36 -8.12 1.94
CA ALA A 804 -8.95 -8.19 0.60
C ALA A 804 -8.47 -9.36 -0.25
N GLN A 805 -7.43 -10.11 0.17
CA GLN A 805 -6.80 -11.15 -0.65
C GLN A 805 -7.78 -12.25 -1.14
N ASP A 806 -8.82 -12.55 -0.36
CA ASP A 806 -9.78 -13.62 -0.68
C ASP A 806 -10.84 -13.19 -1.70
N VAL A 807 -10.84 -11.91 -2.10
CA VAL A 807 -11.79 -11.36 -3.08
C VAL A 807 -11.26 -11.58 -4.51
N VAL A 808 -11.73 -12.66 -5.12
CA VAL A 808 -11.40 -13.11 -6.49
C VAL A 808 -12.67 -13.13 -7.34
N VAL A 809 -12.53 -12.98 -8.66
CA VAL A 809 -13.66 -13.18 -9.57
C VAL A 809 -13.93 -14.67 -9.76
N THR A 810 -15.04 -15.18 -9.26
CA THR A 810 -15.35 -16.62 -9.23
C THR A 810 -16.40 -17.05 -10.25
N GLU A 811 -17.35 -16.18 -10.56
CA GLU A 811 -18.47 -16.46 -11.47
C GLU A 811 -18.72 -15.28 -12.42
N THR A 812 -19.50 -15.50 -13.49
CA THR A 812 -19.80 -14.44 -14.47
C THR A 812 -20.87 -13.48 -13.99
N ASP A 813 -21.94 -13.99 -13.38
CA ASP A 813 -23.11 -13.20 -12.98
C ASP A 813 -23.82 -13.83 -11.77
N CYS A 814 -23.92 -13.10 -10.65
CA CYS A 814 -24.67 -13.53 -9.47
C CYS A 814 -26.20 -13.39 -9.59
N GLY A 815 -26.70 -12.78 -10.67
CA GLY A 815 -28.14 -12.58 -10.91
C GLY A 815 -28.79 -11.44 -10.12
N THR A 816 -28.04 -10.75 -9.24
CA THR A 816 -28.59 -9.67 -8.42
C THR A 816 -29.22 -8.54 -9.24
N ARG A 817 -30.31 -7.97 -8.70
CA ARG A 817 -30.95 -6.75 -9.24
C ARG A 817 -30.53 -5.50 -8.47
N ASN A 818 -29.85 -5.68 -7.34
CA ASN A 818 -29.45 -4.58 -6.47
C ASN A 818 -28.21 -3.87 -7.05
N GLY A 819 -28.23 -2.55 -6.99
CA GLY A 819 -27.13 -1.70 -7.47
C GLY A 819 -26.91 -0.50 -6.56
N LEU A 820 -25.96 0.34 -6.96
CA LEU A 820 -25.70 1.64 -6.36
C LEU A 820 -26.04 2.73 -7.36
N THR A 821 -26.77 3.75 -6.93
CA THR A 821 -27.08 4.92 -7.76
C THR A 821 -25.85 5.81 -7.83
N MET A 822 -25.27 5.96 -9.02
CA MET A 822 -24.13 6.85 -9.26
C MET A 822 -24.62 8.19 -9.77
N THR A 823 -24.15 9.26 -9.16
CA THR A 823 -24.40 10.67 -9.53
C THR A 823 -23.07 11.41 -9.70
N PRO A 824 -23.01 12.52 -10.45
CA PRO A 824 -21.83 13.38 -10.46
C PRO A 824 -21.57 13.97 -9.06
N ILE A 825 -20.30 14.18 -8.72
CA ILE A 825 -19.91 14.83 -7.46
C ILE A 825 -19.74 16.32 -7.73
N VAL A 826 -20.56 17.15 -7.08
CA VAL A 826 -20.57 18.60 -7.24
C VAL A 826 -20.23 19.23 -5.90
N GLU A 827 -19.13 20.00 -5.85
CA GLU A 827 -18.73 20.76 -4.66
C GLU A 827 -18.51 22.22 -5.04
N GLY A 828 -19.21 23.15 -4.38
CA GLY A 828 -19.00 24.59 -4.57
C GLY A 828 -19.24 25.08 -6.01
N GLY A 829 -20.16 24.46 -6.74
CA GLY A 829 -20.50 24.80 -8.13
C GLY A 829 -19.57 24.20 -9.18
N ASP A 830 -18.49 23.53 -8.78
CA ASP A 830 -17.61 22.80 -9.68
C ASP A 830 -17.93 21.30 -9.64
N VAL A 831 -18.08 20.71 -10.82
CA VAL A 831 -18.20 19.25 -10.97
C VAL A 831 -16.81 18.67 -10.75
N VAL A 832 -16.56 18.15 -9.55
CA VAL A 832 -15.28 17.53 -9.16
C VAL A 832 -15.06 16.26 -9.97
N GLU A 833 -16.10 15.44 -10.11
CA GLU A 833 -16.07 14.22 -10.91
C GLU A 833 -17.37 14.08 -11.70
N ALA A 834 -17.24 14.00 -13.02
CA ALA A 834 -18.37 13.88 -13.91
C ALA A 834 -18.99 12.48 -13.85
N LEU A 835 -20.28 12.37 -14.16
CA LEU A 835 -20.97 11.08 -14.17
C LEU A 835 -20.27 10.07 -15.09
N LYS A 836 -19.75 10.53 -16.23
CA LYS A 836 -19.07 9.69 -17.22
C LYS A 836 -17.87 8.92 -16.66
N ASP A 837 -17.07 9.55 -15.81
CA ASP A 837 -15.84 8.97 -15.29
C ASP A 837 -16.19 7.94 -14.20
N ARG A 838 -17.25 8.18 -13.43
CA ARG A 838 -17.73 7.27 -12.37
C ARG A 838 -18.37 5.98 -12.89
N VAL A 839 -19.08 6.07 -14.02
CA VAL A 839 -19.85 4.94 -14.59
C VAL A 839 -19.09 4.16 -15.65
N LEU A 840 -18.00 4.70 -16.19
CA LEU A 840 -17.19 4.03 -17.22
C LEU A 840 -16.74 2.64 -16.78
N GLY A 841 -17.00 1.63 -17.62
CA GLY A 841 -16.62 0.24 -17.36
C GLY A 841 -17.52 -0.52 -16.38
N ARG A 842 -18.55 0.13 -15.81
CA ARG A 842 -19.53 -0.54 -14.93
C ARG A 842 -20.67 -1.15 -15.72
N VAL A 843 -21.43 -2.03 -15.09
CA VAL A 843 -22.60 -2.69 -15.67
C VAL A 843 -23.89 -2.10 -15.10
N THR A 844 -24.86 -1.78 -15.96
CA THR A 844 -26.18 -1.27 -15.55
C THR A 844 -26.97 -2.32 -14.76
N ALA A 845 -27.59 -1.91 -13.65
CA ALA A 845 -28.46 -2.78 -12.84
C ALA A 845 -29.92 -2.72 -13.32
N GLU A 846 -30.33 -1.62 -13.93
CA GLU A 846 -31.66 -1.38 -14.53
C GLU A 846 -31.54 -0.77 -15.93
N ASP A 847 -32.66 -0.65 -16.63
CA ASP A 847 -32.75 0.03 -17.92
C ASP A 847 -32.65 1.56 -17.72
N VAL A 848 -31.78 2.22 -18.47
CA VAL A 848 -31.52 3.66 -18.32
C VAL A 848 -32.27 4.44 -19.39
N PHE A 849 -33.17 5.32 -18.95
CA PHE A 849 -34.04 6.12 -19.81
C PHE A 849 -33.53 7.56 -20.00
N ALA A 850 -33.97 8.21 -21.07
CA ALA A 850 -33.70 9.64 -21.29
C ALA A 850 -34.65 10.48 -20.42
N PRO A 851 -34.24 11.66 -19.93
CA PRO A 851 -35.13 12.55 -19.21
C PRO A 851 -36.37 12.93 -20.06
N GLY A 852 -37.55 12.44 -19.69
CA GLY A 852 -38.81 12.69 -20.39
C GLY A 852 -39.22 11.67 -21.46
N ASN A 853 -38.49 10.54 -21.60
CA ASN A 853 -38.89 9.41 -22.46
C ASN A 853 -38.76 8.08 -21.69
N ASP A 854 -39.90 7.47 -21.38
CA ASP A 854 -39.98 6.21 -20.60
C ASP A 854 -40.24 4.97 -21.48
N GLU A 855 -40.36 5.11 -22.80
CA GLU A 855 -40.68 3.98 -23.70
C GLU A 855 -39.43 3.28 -24.24
N ASP A 856 -38.38 4.04 -24.57
CA ASP A 856 -37.14 3.51 -25.18
C ASP A 856 -35.92 3.69 -24.27
N PRO A 857 -35.31 2.60 -23.74
CA PRO A 857 -34.10 2.70 -22.93
C PRO A 857 -32.87 3.00 -23.79
N ILE A 858 -32.06 3.98 -23.37
CA ILE A 858 -30.77 4.33 -24.00
C ILE A 858 -29.78 3.17 -23.84
N VAL A 859 -29.74 2.61 -22.63
CA VAL A 859 -28.88 1.48 -22.28
C VAL A 859 -29.72 0.46 -21.52
N PRO A 860 -29.88 -0.76 -22.04
CA PRO A 860 -30.62 -1.78 -21.33
C PRO A 860 -29.81 -2.33 -20.15
N ARG A 861 -30.50 -3.05 -19.27
CA ARG A 861 -29.96 -3.70 -18.09
C ARG A 861 -28.88 -4.72 -18.45
N GLY A 862 -27.84 -4.79 -17.62
CA GLY A 862 -26.78 -5.79 -17.75
C GLY A 862 -25.76 -5.49 -18.84
N VAL A 863 -25.79 -4.28 -19.40
CA VAL A 863 -24.83 -3.82 -20.42
C VAL A 863 -23.65 -3.11 -19.74
N ILE A 864 -22.46 -3.38 -20.24
CA ILE A 864 -21.24 -2.70 -19.82
C ILE A 864 -21.14 -1.31 -20.47
N LEU A 865 -20.89 -0.30 -19.66
CA LEU A 865 -20.81 1.10 -20.09
C LEU A 865 -19.45 1.39 -20.71
N ASN A 866 -19.40 1.35 -22.04
CA ASN A 866 -18.23 1.77 -22.84
C ASN A 866 -18.28 3.28 -23.12
N GLU A 867 -17.15 3.85 -23.55
CA GLU A 867 -16.98 5.28 -23.85
C GLU A 867 -18.09 5.84 -24.76
N THR A 868 -18.47 5.10 -25.81
CA THR A 868 -19.53 5.52 -26.74
C THR A 868 -20.92 5.54 -26.12
N LEU A 869 -21.19 4.65 -25.17
CA LEU A 869 -22.47 4.62 -24.45
C LEU A 869 -22.52 5.74 -23.41
N VAL A 870 -21.40 5.98 -22.75
CA VAL A 870 -21.26 7.06 -21.78
C VAL A 870 -21.39 8.44 -22.45
N GLU A 871 -20.81 8.64 -23.63
CA GLU A 871 -21.02 9.86 -24.44
C GLU A 871 -22.50 10.05 -24.81
N LYS A 872 -23.23 8.96 -25.13
CA LYS A 872 -24.68 9.03 -25.37
C LYS A 872 -25.46 9.41 -24.12
N LEU A 873 -25.10 8.87 -22.95
CA LEU A 873 -25.72 9.23 -21.66
C LEU A 873 -25.50 10.70 -21.32
N GLU A 874 -24.30 11.22 -21.57
CA GLU A 874 -23.96 12.63 -21.37
C GLU A 874 -24.74 13.54 -22.33
N GLN A 875 -24.83 13.19 -23.61
CA GLN A 875 -25.63 13.93 -24.61
C GLN A 875 -27.13 13.92 -24.30
N ALA A 876 -27.65 12.79 -23.80
CA ALA A 876 -29.04 12.68 -23.37
C ALA A 876 -29.32 13.41 -22.04
N GLY A 877 -28.28 13.87 -21.32
CA GLY A 877 -28.43 14.61 -20.08
C GLY A 877 -28.88 13.76 -18.88
N VAL A 878 -28.53 12.47 -18.86
CA VAL A 878 -28.83 11.57 -17.74
C VAL A 878 -28.06 11.99 -16.49
N GLN A 879 -28.74 12.11 -15.34
CA GLN A 879 -28.14 12.62 -14.10
C GLN A 879 -27.72 11.53 -13.11
N SER A 880 -28.40 10.39 -13.14
CA SER A 880 -28.13 9.26 -12.27
C SER A 880 -28.25 7.96 -13.06
N VAL A 881 -27.43 6.98 -12.69
CA VAL A 881 -27.47 5.64 -13.27
C VAL A 881 -27.33 4.61 -12.15
N LEU A 882 -28.25 3.66 -12.07
CA LEU A 882 -28.13 2.53 -11.17
C LEU A 882 -27.20 1.48 -11.80
N VAL A 883 -26.03 1.30 -11.16
CA VAL A 883 -25.00 0.35 -11.63
C VAL A 883 -24.82 -0.77 -10.63
N ARG A 884 -24.41 -1.95 -11.10
CA ARG A 884 -24.01 -3.05 -10.22
C ARG A 884 -22.73 -2.70 -9.47
N SER A 885 -22.57 -3.30 -8.30
CA SER A 885 -21.46 -3.05 -7.39
C SER A 885 -20.92 -4.34 -6.78
N PRO A 886 -19.62 -4.44 -6.48
CA PRO A 886 -19.07 -5.52 -5.68
C PRO A 886 -19.74 -5.66 -4.30
N ILE A 887 -20.25 -4.56 -3.74
CA ILE A 887 -20.89 -4.55 -2.42
C ILE A 887 -22.27 -5.24 -2.46
N THR A 888 -23.01 -5.09 -3.55
CA THR A 888 -24.35 -5.68 -3.73
C THR A 888 -24.30 -7.06 -4.39
N CYS A 889 -23.13 -7.69 -4.43
CA CYS A 889 -22.92 -8.96 -5.11
C CYS A 889 -23.36 -10.14 -4.24
N ASP A 890 -24.27 -10.98 -4.74
CA ASP A 890 -24.79 -12.17 -4.04
C ASP A 890 -23.89 -13.42 -4.20
N ALA A 891 -22.67 -13.26 -4.72
CA ALA A 891 -21.70 -14.34 -4.85
C ALA A 891 -21.25 -14.82 -3.46
N HIS A 892 -21.25 -16.13 -3.20
CA HIS A 892 -20.93 -16.67 -1.87
C HIS A 892 -19.45 -16.48 -1.48
N PHE A 893 -18.54 -16.68 -2.44
CA PHE A 893 -17.11 -16.48 -2.28
C PHE A 893 -16.59 -15.63 -3.44
N GLY A 894 -16.02 -14.47 -3.12
CA GLY A 894 -15.52 -13.53 -4.13
C GLY A 894 -16.59 -12.63 -4.72
N VAL A 895 -16.44 -12.25 -5.99
CA VAL A 895 -17.33 -11.32 -6.70
C VAL A 895 -17.60 -11.85 -8.11
N CYS A 896 -18.77 -11.57 -8.67
CA CYS A 896 -19.06 -11.92 -10.07
C CYS A 896 -18.49 -10.88 -11.07
N ALA A 897 -18.17 -11.32 -12.28
CA ALA A 897 -17.59 -10.46 -13.32
C ALA A 897 -18.48 -9.25 -13.65
N LYS A 898 -19.81 -9.41 -13.69
CA LYS A 898 -20.74 -8.29 -13.96
C LYS A 898 -20.85 -7.28 -12.82
N CYS A 899 -20.68 -7.68 -11.55
CA CYS A 899 -20.69 -6.74 -10.44
C CYS A 899 -19.41 -5.91 -10.35
N TYR A 900 -18.28 -6.45 -10.83
CA TYR A 900 -17.03 -5.71 -10.95
C TYR A 900 -16.99 -4.85 -12.23
N GLY A 901 -17.32 -5.44 -13.37
CA GLY A 901 -17.33 -4.79 -14.69
C GLY A 901 -16.02 -4.98 -15.46
N ARG A 902 -15.43 -3.86 -15.90
CA ARG A 902 -14.22 -3.81 -16.73
C ARG A 902 -12.94 -3.96 -15.90
N ASP A 903 -12.00 -4.78 -16.37
CA ASP A 903 -10.62 -4.73 -15.90
C ASP A 903 -9.93 -3.47 -16.46
N LEU A 904 -9.60 -2.54 -15.57
CA LEU A 904 -8.97 -1.28 -15.95
C LEU A 904 -7.53 -1.46 -16.46
N ALA A 905 -6.83 -2.55 -16.10
CA ALA A 905 -5.46 -2.79 -16.54
C ALA A 905 -5.38 -3.28 -18.01
N ARG A 906 -6.43 -3.97 -18.49
CA ARG A 906 -6.46 -4.58 -19.82
C ARG A 906 -7.59 -4.10 -20.72
N GLY A 907 -8.54 -3.33 -20.19
CA GLY A 907 -9.58 -2.70 -20.98
C GLY A 907 -10.72 -3.60 -21.45
N HIS A 908 -10.78 -4.87 -21.04
CA HIS A 908 -11.88 -5.81 -21.33
C HIS A 908 -12.65 -6.20 -20.05
N ILE A 909 -13.73 -6.99 -20.17
CA ILE A 909 -14.50 -7.46 -19.00
C ILE A 909 -13.63 -8.34 -18.11
N VAL A 910 -13.70 -8.18 -16.79
CA VAL A 910 -12.79 -8.91 -15.89
C VAL A 910 -12.87 -10.44 -16.10
N ASN A 911 -11.70 -11.09 -16.13
CA ASN A 911 -11.59 -12.53 -16.33
C ASN A 911 -11.89 -13.29 -15.02
N ILE A 912 -12.42 -14.51 -15.15
CA ILE A 912 -12.57 -15.43 -14.01
C ILE A 912 -11.16 -15.79 -13.49
N GLY A 913 -10.99 -15.74 -12.18
CA GLY A 913 -9.73 -15.98 -11.49
C GLY A 913 -8.88 -14.74 -11.21
N GLU A 914 -9.27 -13.55 -11.69
CA GLU A 914 -8.51 -12.33 -11.41
C GLU A 914 -8.68 -11.89 -9.94
N ALA A 915 -7.56 -11.65 -9.26
CA ALA A 915 -7.52 -11.30 -7.83
C ALA A 915 -7.80 -9.81 -7.59
N VAL A 916 -9.05 -9.40 -7.81
CA VAL A 916 -9.48 -8.00 -7.74
C VAL A 916 -9.27 -7.34 -6.37
N GLY A 917 -9.33 -8.11 -5.27
CA GLY A 917 -9.10 -7.56 -3.94
C GLY A 917 -7.65 -7.13 -3.69
N VAL A 918 -6.68 -7.89 -4.19
CA VAL A 918 -5.26 -7.52 -4.13
C VAL A 918 -4.98 -6.31 -5.02
N ILE A 919 -5.57 -6.27 -6.22
CA ILE A 919 -5.46 -5.13 -7.14
C ILE A 919 -6.02 -3.87 -6.47
N ALA A 920 -7.21 -3.94 -5.87
CA ALA A 920 -7.83 -2.80 -5.19
C ALA A 920 -6.97 -2.30 -4.00
N ALA A 921 -6.44 -3.21 -3.18
CA ALA A 921 -5.57 -2.86 -2.06
C ALA A 921 -4.29 -2.14 -2.53
N GLN A 922 -3.68 -2.60 -3.62
CA GLN A 922 -2.50 -1.95 -4.22
C GLN A 922 -2.84 -0.59 -4.84
N SER A 923 -3.96 -0.49 -5.56
CA SER A 923 -4.42 0.76 -6.19
C SER A 923 -4.76 1.86 -5.18
N ILE A 924 -5.01 1.51 -3.91
CA ILE A 924 -5.17 2.47 -2.80
C ILE A 924 -3.83 2.73 -2.10
N GLY A 925 -3.08 1.68 -1.82
CA GLY A 925 -1.85 1.74 -1.03
C GLY A 925 -0.69 2.48 -1.72
N GLU A 926 -0.54 2.27 -3.02
CA GLU A 926 0.53 2.87 -3.80
C GLU A 926 0.40 4.40 -3.92
N PRO A 927 -0.76 4.96 -4.35
CA PRO A 927 -0.93 6.41 -4.40
C PRO A 927 -0.84 7.05 -3.02
N GLY A 928 -1.37 6.38 -1.99
CA GLY A 928 -1.25 6.85 -0.60
C GLY A 928 0.21 6.99 -0.15
N THR A 929 1.07 6.05 -0.53
CA THR A 929 2.51 6.11 -0.26
C THR A 929 3.19 7.22 -1.07
N GLN A 930 2.85 7.35 -2.36
CA GLN A 930 3.41 8.40 -3.22
C GLN A 930 3.03 9.81 -2.75
N LEU A 931 1.77 10.03 -2.36
CA LEU A 931 1.30 11.32 -1.83
C LEU A 931 2.05 11.69 -0.55
N THR A 932 2.29 10.73 0.35
CA THR A 932 3.10 10.97 1.55
C THR A 932 4.57 11.29 1.27
N MET A 933 5.11 10.91 0.11
CA MET A 933 6.46 11.33 -0.28
C MET A 933 6.43 12.71 -0.97
N ARG A 934 5.58 12.90 -1.98
CA ARG A 934 5.56 14.13 -2.81
C ARG A 934 5.12 15.38 -2.05
N THR A 935 4.08 15.30 -1.23
CA THR A 935 3.52 16.47 -0.54
C THR A 935 4.49 17.06 0.49
N PHE A 936 5.34 16.23 1.10
CA PHE A 936 6.26 16.65 2.16
C PHE A 936 7.63 17.08 1.64
N HIS A 937 8.07 16.58 0.48
CA HIS A 937 9.26 17.13 -0.20
C HIS A 937 9.11 18.60 -0.60
N ILE A 938 7.87 19.05 -0.86
CA ILE A 938 7.55 20.44 -1.18
C ILE A 938 7.37 21.29 0.11
N GLY A 939 7.31 20.65 1.28
CA GLY A 939 7.00 21.24 2.60
C GLY A 939 7.95 22.32 3.12
N GLY A 940 8.97 22.69 2.36
CA GLY A 940 9.71 23.93 2.58
C GLY A 940 8.85 25.17 2.32
N ALA A 941 8.03 25.17 1.26
CA ALA A 941 7.18 26.30 0.89
C ALA A 941 5.70 26.03 1.21
N ALA A 942 5.14 26.79 2.15
CA ALA A 942 3.72 26.78 2.40
C ALA A 942 3.02 27.60 1.32
N SER A 943 2.00 27.03 0.68
CA SER A 943 1.05 27.77 -0.14
C SER A 943 -0.32 27.33 0.33
N ARG A 944 -0.85 28.07 1.31
CA ARG A 944 -2.26 27.98 1.67
C ARG A 944 -3.01 28.72 0.55
N ALA A 945 -3.97 28.07 -0.09
CA ALA A 945 -4.86 28.78 -0.99
C ALA A 945 -5.49 29.95 -0.23
N ALA A 946 -5.61 31.11 -0.88
CA ALA A 946 -6.30 32.24 -0.29
C ALA A 946 -7.67 31.78 0.22
N ALA A 947 -8.01 32.16 1.45
CA ALA A 947 -9.27 31.75 2.04
C ALA A 947 -10.42 32.37 1.22
N VAL A 948 -11.37 31.54 0.78
CA VAL A 948 -12.50 32.00 -0.05
C VAL A 948 -13.35 32.94 0.80
N ASP A 949 -13.42 34.20 0.38
CA ASP A 949 -14.14 35.30 1.04
C ASP A 949 -15.44 35.67 0.32
N ASN A 950 -15.72 35.04 -0.83
CA ASN A 950 -16.91 35.32 -1.61
C ASN A 950 -17.37 34.14 -2.49
N VAL A 951 -18.64 34.16 -2.89
CA VAL A 951 -19.21 33.31 -3.95
C VAL A 951 -19.44 34.15 -5.20
N GLN A 952 -18.78 33.76 -6.30
CA GLN A 952 -19.00 34.31 -7.62
C GLN A 952 -19.68 33.27 -8.53
N VAL A 953 -20.84 33.62 -9.08
CA VAL A 953 -21.62 32.79 -10.00
C VAL A 953 -20.92 32.70 -11.34
N LYS A 954 -20.82 31.51 -11.94
CA LYS A 954 -20.15 31.33 -13.25
C LYS A 954 -21.13 31.31 -14.42
N THR A 955 -22.39 30.98 -14.16
CA THR A 955 -23.43 30.76 -15.18
C THR A 955 -24.62 31.69 -14.97
N THR A 956 -25.18 32.22 -16.05
CA THR A 956 -26.41 33.02 -15.98
C THR A 956 -27.60 32.10 -15.67
N GLY A 957 -28.42 32.46 -14.67
CA GLY A 957 -29.53 31.64 -14.21
C GLY A 957 -30.38 32.32 -13.15
N THR A 958 -31.27 31.55 -12.50
CA THR A 958 -32.06 31.99 -11.34
C THR A 958 -31.53 31.38 -10.06
N LEU A 959 -31.42 32.20 -9.01
CA LEU A 959 -30.90 31.74 -7.73
C LEU A 959 -32.00 31.04 -6.93
N ARG A 960 -31.67 29.93 -6.27
CA ARG A 960 -32.57 29.18 -5.39
C ARG A 960 -31.91 28.91 -4.05
N PHE A 961 -32.57 29.28 -2.97
CA PHE A 961 -32.11 29.05 -1.62
C PHE A 961 -32.58 27.67 -1.14
N THR A 962 -31.66 26.84 -0.64
CA THR A 962 -31.97 25.53 -0.07
C THR A 962 -31.51 25.49 1.38
N ASN A 963 -32.43 25.25 2.31
CA ASN A 963 -32.15 25.22 3.76
C ASN A 963 -31.45 26.49 4.31
N LEU A 964 -31.60 27.63 3.62
CA LEU A 964 -30.95 28.89 3.95
C LEU A 964 -31.95 29.85 4.60
N LYS A 965 -31.72 30.22 5.86
CA LYS A 965 -32.46 31.28 6.57
C LYS A 965 -31.66 32.58 6.48
N THR A 966 -32.34 33.69 6.19
CA THR A 966 -31.69 35.00 6.03
C THR A 966 -32.38 36.09 6.85
N VAL A 967 -31.60 37.04 7.36
CA VAL A 967 -32.09 38.26 8.04
C VAL A 967 -31.67 39.48 7.22
N ALA A 968 -32.52 40.49 7.13
CA ALA A 968 -32.19 41.73 6.42
C ALA A 968 -31.37 42.66 7.32
N HIS A 969 -30.22 43.12 6.83
CA HIS A 969 -29.39 44.12 7.49
C HIS A 969 -29.91 45.54 7.17
N SER A 970 -29.63 46.52 8.03
CA SER A 970 -30.05 47.93 7.85
C SER A 970 -29.49 48.58 6.58
N SER A 971 -28.38 48.05 6.04
CA SER A 971 -27.77 48.47 4.78
C SER A 971 -28.39 47.84 3.52
N GLY A 972 -29.44 47.02 3.65
CA GLY A 972 -30.20 46.45 2.53
C GLY A 972 -29.73 45.10 2.01
N HIS A 973 -28.61 44.56 2.51
CA HIS A 973 -28.10 43.22 2.19
C HIS A 973 -28.74 42.15 3.09
N LEU A 974 -28.82 40.90 2.61
CA LEU A 974 -29.29 39.77 3.41
C LEU A 974 -28.10 39.14 4.15
N VAL A 975 -28.32 38.57 5.34
CA VAL A 975 -27.28 37.88 6.12
C VAL A 975 -27.74 36.47 6.43
N ALA A 976 -26.91 35.47 6.14
CA ALA A 976 -27.20 34.07 6.40
C ALA A 976 -27.18 33.75 7.90
N VAL A 977 -28.24 33.14 8.43
CA VAL A 977 -28.36 32.70 9.84
C VAL A 977 -28.52 31.19 10.00
N SER A 978 -28.39 30.44 8.91
CA SER A 978 -28.41 28.96 8.92
C SER A 978 -27.03 28.38 8.65
N ARG A 979 -26.61 27.39 9.43
CA ARG A 979 -25.30 26.71 9.28
C ARG A 979 -25.24 25.70 8.12
N SER A 980 -26.40 25.27 7.61
CA SER A 980 -26.54 24.29 6.52
C SER A 980 -27.15 24.91 5.25
N GLY A 981 -27.04 26.23 5.10
CA GLY A 981 -27.64 26.94 3.97
C GLY A 981 -26.85 26.74 2.68
N GLU A 982 -27.58 26.50 1.59
CA GLU A 982 -27.02 26.32 0.25
C GLU A 982 -27.68 27.29 -0.73
N LEU A 983 -26.88 27.77 -1.69
CA LEU A 983 -27.30 28.59 -2.82
C LEU A 983 -27.11 27.80 -4.10
N SER A 984 -28.20 27.55 -4.81
CA SER A 984 -28.18 26.84 -6.09
C SER A 984 -28.48 27.80 -7.23
N VAL A 985 -27.79 27.68 -8.36
CA VAL A 985 -28.11 28.44 -9.58
C VAL A 985 -28.81 27.50 -10.56
N MET A 986 -30.03 27.88 -10.94
CA MET A 986 -30.92 27.13 -11.80
C MET A 986 -30.90 27.71 -13.23
N ASP A 987 -30.91 26.83 -14.23
CA ASP A 987 -31.13 27.13 -15.64
C ASP A 987 -32.59 27.61 -15.87
N ALA A 988 -32.86 28.25 -17.01
CA ALA A 988 -34.22 28.54 -17.51
C ALA A 988 -35.14 27.30 -17.58
N HIS A 989 -34.57 26.10 -17.71
CA HIS A 989 -35.30 24.83 -17.66
C HIS A 989 -35.44 24.22 -16.25
N GLY A 990 -35.12 24.96 -15.18
CA GLY A 990 -35.22 24.48 -13.80
C GLY A 990 -34.18 23.43 -13.42
N ARG A 991 -33.07 23.34 -14.15
CA ARG A 991 -31.95 22.42 -13.87
C ARG A 991 -30.93 23.10 -12.98
N GLU A 992 -30.49 22.42 -11.93
CA GLU A 992 -29.43 22.91 -11.05
C GLU A 992 -28.07 22.83 -11.77
N ARG A 993 -27.42 23.98 -11.96
CA ARG A 993 -26.12 24.12 -12.64
C ARG A 993 -24.98 24.26 -11.65
N GLU A 994 -25.20 25.04 -10.60
CA GLU A 994 -24.19 25.35 -9.58
C GLU A 994 -24.82 25.19 -8.20
N ARG A 995 -24.01 24.78 -7.23
CA ARG A 995 -24.42 24.66 -5.82
C ARG A 995 -23.29 25.11 -4.90
N TYR A 996 -23.55 26.15 -4.13
CA TYR A 996 -22.61 26.77 -3.22
C TYR A 996 -23.09 26.61 -1.78
N LYS A 997 -22.20 26.20 -0.89
CA LYS A 997 -22.47 26.20 0.55
C LYS A 997 -22.16 27.58 1.11
N VAL A 998 -23.06 28.14 1.90
CA VAL A 998 -22.90 29.48 2.47
C VAL A 998 -22.65 29.39 3.98
N PRO A 999 -21.57 30.00 4.49
CA PRO A 999 -21.29 29.99 5.91
C PRO A 999 -22.26 30.91 6.69
N TYR A 1000 -22.43 30.62 7.97
CA TYR A 1000 -23.21 31.46 8.89
C TYR A 1000 -22.60 32.86 8.97
N GLY A 1001 -23.46 33.87 8.87
CA GLY A 1001 -23.08 35.28 8.90
C GLY A 1001 -22.57 35.85 7.58
N ALA A 1002 -22.60 35.07 6.49
CA ALA A 1002 -22.30 35.59 5.16
C ALA A 1002 -23.33 36.64 4.72
N THR A 1003 -22.84 37.74 4.14
CA THR A 1003 -23.67 38.75 3.49
C THR A 1003 -24.01 38.31 2.07
N ILE A 1004 -25.27 38.38 1.70
CA ILE A 1004 -25.84 37.93 0.43
C ILE A 1004 -26.48 39.14 -0.26
N ASP A 1005 -26.04 39.41 -1.48
CA ASP A 1005 -26.46 40.58 -2.26
C ASP A 1005 -27.73 40.33 -3.10
N ALA A 1006 -28.08 39.06 -3.34
CA ALA A 1006 -29.22 38.65 -4.17
C ALA A 1006 -30.31 37.94 -3.35
N ARG A 1007 -31.58 38.13 -3.74
CA ARG A 1007 -32.74 37.47 -3.10
C ARG A 1007 -33.04 36.11 -3.74
N ASP A 1008 -33.78 35.26 -3.03
CA ASP A 1008 -34.28 33.99 -3.57
C ASP A 1008 -35.15 34.23 -4.82
N GLY A 1009 -34.92 33.45 -5.88
CA GLY A 1009 -35.56 33.62 -7.19
C GLY A 1009 -35.00 34.74 -8.07
N ALA A 1010 -33.98 35.49 -7.62
CA ALA A 1010 -33.39 36.57 -8.42
C ALA A 1010 -32.61 36.03 -9.63
N ALA A 1011 -32.67 36.75 -10.75
CA ALA A 1011 -31.84 36.46 -11.92
C ALA A 1011 -30.40 36.94 -11.67
N VAL A 1012 -29.43 36.08 -11.95
CA VAL A 1012 -28.01 36.35 -11.80
C VAL A 1012 -27.27 36.18 -13.11
N LYS A 1013 -26.24 37.01 -13.31
CA LYS A 1013 -25.36 36.95 -14.49
C LYS A 1013 -24.04 36.28 -14.15
N ALA A 1014 -23.47 35.58 -15.13
CA ALA A 1014 -22.11 35.06 -15.04
C ALA A 1014 -21.12 36.16 -14.61
N GLY A 1015 -20.30 35.87 -13.59
CA GLY A 1015 -19.33 36.78 -12.99
C GLY A 1015 -19.85 37.64 -11.84
N GLN A 1016 -21.15 37.56 -11.48
CA GLN A 1016 -21.71 38.32 -10.37
C GLN A 1016 -21.33 37.69 -9.01
N VAL A 1017 -20.84 38.51 -8.08
CA VAL A 1017 -20.63 38.11 -6.69
C VAL A 1017 -21.98 38.15 -5.96
N ILE A 1018 -22.36 37.04 -5.33
CA ILE A 1018 -23.68 36.87 -4.71
C ILE A 1018 -23.61 36.77 -3.19
N ALA A 1019 -22.48 36.32 -2.63
CA ALA A 1019 -22.26 36.25 -1.20
C ALA A 1019 -20.82 36.62 -0.84
N LYS A 1020 -20.62 37.22 0.32
CA LYS A 1020 -19.32 37.64 0.89
C LYS A 1020 -19.26 37.35 2.39
N TRP A 1021 -18.08 37.05 2.89
CA TRP A 1021 -17.80 36.90 4.32
C TRP A 1021 -16.32 37.08 4.61
N ASP A 1022 -15.97 37.32 5.87
CA ASP A 1022 -14.59 37.23 6.31
C ASP A 1022 -14.27 35.75 6.64
N PRO A 1023 -13.28 35.12 5.99
CA PRO A 1023 -12.96 33.71 6.21
C PRO A 1023 -12.37 33.39 7.59
N HIS A 1024 -11.88 34.40 8.31
CA HIS A 1024 -11.16 34.23 9.58
C HIS A 1024 -12.00 34.62 10.79
N THR A 1025 -13.18 35.19 10.56
CA THR A 1025 -14.12 35.52 11.62
C THR A 1025 -15.45 34.82 11.35
N HIS A 1026 -16.02 34.20 12.38
CA HIS A 1026 -17.40 33.72 12.33
C HIS A 1026 -18.24 34.76 13.06
N PRO A 1027 -18.81 35.74 12.35
CA PRO A 1027 -19.59 36.78 13.01
C PRO A 1027 -20.81 36.15 13.66
N ILE A 1028 -21.00 36.41 14.96
CA ILE A 1028 -22.22 36.05 15.67
C ILE A 1028 -23.25 37.13 15.31
N VAL A 1029 -24.16 36.78 14.42
CA VAL A 1029 -25.20 37.67 13.92
C VAL A 1029 -26.44 37.55 14.80
N SER A 1030 -27.03 38.70 15.17
CA SER A 1030 -28.30 38.76 15.86
C SER A 1030 -29.46 38.51 14.89
N GLU A 1031 -30.35 37.56 15.18
CA GLU A 1031 -31.54 37.32 14.37
C GLU A 1031 -32.64 38.40 14.56
N VAL A 1032 -32.56 39.14 15.68
CA VAL A 1032 -33.55 40.13 16.11
C VAL A 1032 -32.88 41.44 16.50
N ALA A 1033 -33.60 42.56 16.34
CA ALA A 1033 -33.16 43.86 16.83
C ALA A 1033 -33.45 44.01 18.33
N GLY A 1034 -32.49 44.54 19.10
CA GLY A 1034 -32.64 44.73 20.54
C GLY A 1034 -31.37 45.19 21.25
N VAL A 1035 -31.41 45.21 22.58
CA VAL A 1035 -30.24 45.50 23.43
C VAL A 1035 -29.50 44.20 23.71
N VAL A 1036 -28.18 44.19 23.53
CA VAL A 1036 -27.33 43.01 23.80
C VAL A 1036 -27.32 42.73 25.31
N ARG A 1037 -27.58 41.47 25.68
CA ARG A 1037 -27.49 40.97 27.06
C ARG A 1037 -26.71 39.67 27.07
N PHE A 1038 -25.70 39.58 27.92
CA PHE A 1038 -25.00 38.33 28.18
C PHE A 1038 -25.85 37.46 29.12
N VAL A 1039 -26.03 36.19 28.75
CA VAL A 1039 -26.77 35.18 29.52
C VAL A 1039 -25.84 33.98 29.62
N ASP A 1040 -25.68 33.44 30.83
CA ASP A 1040 -24.79 32.32 31.15
C ASP A 1040 -23.28 32.60 30.93
N PHE A 1041 -22.88 33.88 30.96
CA PHE A 1041 -21.48 34.30 30.97
C PHE A 1041 -21.04 34.51 32.44
N LEU A 1042 -20.52 33.45 33.06
CA LEU A 1042 -19.91 33.45 34.39
C LEU A 1042 -18.39 33.53 34.28
N ASP A 1043 -17.82 34.62 34.79
CA ASP A 1043 -16.37 34.83 34.82
C ASP A 1043 -15.65 33.73 35.60
N GLY A 1044 -14.62 33.15 34.98
CA GLY A 1044 -13.82 32.05 35.51
C GLY A 1044 -14.40 30.65 35.32
N ILE A 1045 -15.67 30.52 34.87
CA ILE A 1045 -16.32 29.21 34.64
C ILE A 1045 -16.60 29.01 33.15
N THR A 1046 -17.40 29.88 32.54
CA THR A 1046 -17.77 29.80 31.10
C THR A 1046 -17.01 30.81 30.24
N VAL A 1047 -16.38 31.79 30.88
CA VAL A 1047 -15.67 32.88 30.22
C VAL A 1047 -14.44 33.20 31.03
N GLN A 1048 -13.29 33.30 30.37
CA GLN A 1048 -12.07 33.79 30.97
C GLN A 1048 -11.68 35.10 30.31
N GLU A 1049 -11.54 36.14 31.13
CA GLU A 1049 -11.06 37.44 30.68
C GLU A 1049 -9.56 37.34 30.39
N GLN A 1050 -9.18 37.48 29.12
CA GLN A 1050 -7.79 37.64 28.71
C GLN A 1050 -7.53 39.10 28.42
N ILE A 1051 -6.63 39.67 29.22
CA ILE A 1051 -6.11 41.01 29.02
C ILE A 1051 -4.88 40.88 28.13
N ASP A 1052 -4.90 41.51 26.96
CA ASP A 1052 -3.71 41.58 26.11
C ASP A 1052 -2.71 42.54 26.77
N GLU A 1053 -1.55 42.02 27.17
CA GLU A 1053 -0.49 42.76 27.90
C GLU A 1053 0.00 44.01 27.15
N LEU A 1054 -0.20 44.06 25.83
CA LEU A 1054 0.34 45.13 24.96
C LEU A 1054 -0.69 46.24 24.67
N THR A 1055 -1.98 45.93 24.63
CA THR A 1055 -3.05 46.90 24.31
C THR A 1055 -3.89 47.28 25.53
N GLY A 1056 -3.84 46.49 26.62
CA GLY A 1056 -4.63 46.71 27.83
C GLY A 1056 -6.14 46.47 27.64
N LEU A 1057 -6.56 45.95 26.48
CA LEU A 1057 -7.95 45.61 26.22
C LEU A 1057 -8.27 44.22 26.77
N ALA A 1058 -9.41 44.14 27.46
CA ALA A 1058 -9.96 42.89 27.95
C ALA A 1058 -10.81 42.23 26.87
N SER A 1059 -10.48 40.97 26.55
CA SER A 1059 -11.27 40.12 25.67
C SER A 1059 -11.82 38.94 26.47
N ALA A 1060 -13.13 38.70 26.34
CA ALA A 1060 -13.82 37.59 27.01
C ALA A 1060 -13.71 36.32 26.15
N VAL A 1061 -12.82 35.40 26.53
CA VAL A 1061 -12.66 34.11 25.84
C VAL A 1061 -13.64 33.10 26.44
N VAL A 1062 -14.60 32.64 25.64
CA VAL A 1062 -15.56 31.62 26.07
C VAL A 1062 -14.83 30.28 26.24
N THR A 1063 -14.94 29.67 27.42
CA THR A 1063 -14.39 28.36 27.76
C THR A 1063 -15.54 27.40 28.06
N ASP A 1064 -15.60 26.26 27.36
CA ASP A 1064 -16.52 25.18 27.70
C ASP A 1064 -15.97 24.46 28.96
N PRO A 1065 -16.82 24.10 29.95
CA PRO A 1065 -16.40 23.46 31.20
C PRO A 1065 -15.86 22.02 31.05
#